data_AF-A0A959NRG3-F1
#
_entry.id   AF-A0A959NRG3-F1
#
_cell.length_a   1.000
_cell.length_b   1.000
_cell.length_c   1.000
_cell.angle_alpha   90.00
_cell.angle_beta   90.00
_cell.angle_gamma   90.00
#
_symmetry.space_group_name_H-M   'P 1'
#
loop_
_entity.id
_entity.type
_entity.pdbx_description
1 polymer ?
#
loop_
_entity_poly.entity_id
_entity_poly.type
_entity_poly.pdbx_seq_one_letter_code
_entity_poly.pdbx_strand_id
1 'polypeptide(L)'
;VELEVKDTGDTIEVRTLPWQNAKDWKFETIKCKVIGIYPDGTPKLITFDSRHPHYSIGKAYDFSVIGFQDKTSYKGFDYKIILLSDKFNNQYEVLAIPNQENRLETGEVISCSVENINTRLHLKQVNSKDPFFYEFDVIVQDDFIKQKFFTNYLNDNDEYNLKLKSQYEQNSGFWVFTYCNYILTKIKYEEANRKNLKEVINVIELHNKFENWILSSGILRAIKDDEERKLTKLKTKQIIVNNNLEKSIINYILNFKQKEFYKEQEKKLNFRGFFYFLKHSHFETFDEIEFLHFLDKIKTIDKEQKYILKWLIVYINKSLEIYKSSLKQEHFVFSQSLNNIQKKEITKYINWLYIQIKLSSLADLVVESNILSSKFYRFNTLLNNNSALNEKLLLNAFYFVSNPTDKHIIPVQINNNKIEILYKEVSENPNESIKLDLDGSPVKAKIIQKHYNGFKCTINDINGFLPFQNIFDTDLKYYTQENLDWESNVKINLYCSRFQYFICQQFDVDSVNYYSKNLKQNTVLKIGDVISGVVKCVKTFDSNNTGIFISTEYGDGLLHQNQISDSYYNFYDYKTIFSLGDKIPVYFMGYNGDKLNLGFKQLIGTEYENDYYDILNQYGFDLSEDLTEEEFNNDFRIEVEKGFIFEQFAFFQESIEEKIKYVKFAKAFFSKTKNARSYLLNIYIEYFNSINKLDELIQNYSIQEYGDFRNYIVNIKDKIQTKTLESFPESKNLIFFIDILYLFNSRDENDLELIFQLVKRSIQENEILLKAVAKTVLSNNLLLSEINDEDLTSLNDYTLKNLKRIREYIAQGVLSVKETIEDKREKELKEKRNYWIKKINEDEGEKLEFKSTFKTPVPTNEQNRIIESLEKQLKNIKSIEHSEKIKENINEVKNLSKNVIGIDKIIIHSALKTICAFANTNGGQLLIGVSDDKKIFGLEQDYKSFKNEDQNRDGFGKFFDLMIENYFGNSFSSTLLEKEFLKFPKGDILIVNVKKSYEEVFLLKNEKGSPEESIYVRNLSSSVKLKGIELSKFLKNRFREQLINTTEQ
;
A
#
# COMPACT_ATOMS: atom_id res chain seq x y z
N VAL A 1 -37.80 32.23 -74.29
CA VAL A 1 -39.15 31.95 -74.85
C VAL A 1 -39.86 33.29 -74.92
N GLU A 2 -40.45 33.62 -76.07
CA GLU A 2 -41.34 34.77 -76.18
C GLU A 2 -42.68 34.40 -75.54
N LEU A 3 -43.08 35.18 -74.53
CA LEU A 3 -44.37 35.05 -73.88
C LEU A 3 -45.29 36.12 -74.40
N GLU A 4 -46.46 35.73 -74.88
CA GLU A 4 -47.51 36.66 -75.27
C GLU A 4 -48.26 37.15 -74.01
N VAL A 5 -48.37 38.47 -73.86
CA VAL A 5 -49.15 39.08 -72.80
C VAL A 5 -50.63 39.01 -73.21
N LYS A 6 -51.40 38.18 -72.50
CA LYS A 6 -52.77 37.76 -72.89
C LYS A 6 -53.75 38.91 -73.16
N ASP A 7 -53.52 40.07 -72.55
CA ASP A 7 -54.40 41.23 -72.64
C ASP A 7 -53.96 42.28 -73.69
N THR A 8 -52.69 42.30 -74.13
CA THR A 8 -52.20 43.32 -75.10
C THR A 8 -51.68 42.73 -76.40
N GLY A 9 -51.38 41.42 -76.45
CA GLY A 9 -50.78 40.78 -77.62
C GLY A 9 -49.28 41.06 -77.79
N ASP A 10 -48.69 41.85 -76.90
CA ASP A 10 -47.25 42.14 -76.90
C ASP A 10 -46.46 40.89 -76.51
N THR A 11 -45.30 40.70 -77.14
CA THR A 11 -44.38 39.61 -76.81
C THR A 11 -43.25 40.09 -75.91
N ILE A 12 -42.97 39.33 -74.85
CA ILE A 12 -41.85 39.60 -73.94
C ILE A 12 -40.94 38.38 -73.92
N GLU A 13 -39.67 38.58 -74.24
CA GLU A 13 -38.66 37.54 -74.08
C GLU A 13 -38.35 37.31 -72.61
N VAL A 14 -38.54 36.07 -72.14
CA VAL A 14 -38.12 35.65 -70.81
C VAL A 14 -37.18 34.46 -70.92
N ARG A 15 -36.12 34.50 -70.11
CA ARG A 15 -35.21 33.37 -69.93
C ARG A 15 -35.92 32.27 -69.14
N THR A 16 -36.11 31.12 -69.79
CA THR A 16 -36.79 29.97 -69.20
C THR A 16 -35.82 29.01 -68.53
N LEU A 17 -36.37 28.20 -67.62
CA LEU A 17 -35.66 27.10 -66.98
C LEU A 17 -35.57 25.89 -67.94
N PRO A 18 -34.66 24.93 -67.72
CA PRO A 18 -34.43 23.83 -68.66
C PRO A 18 -35.70 23.04 -69.05
N TRP A 19 -36.61 22.82 -68.10
CA TRP A 19 -37.88 22.11 -68.30
C TRP A 19 -39.05 23.00 -68.77
N GLN A 20 -38.82 24.30 -68.94
CA GLN A 20 -39.78 25.29 -69.44
C GLN A 20 -39.56 25.53 -70.94
N ASN A 21 -39.58 24.45 -71.70
CA ASN A 21 -39.43 24.46 -73.15
C ASN A 21 -40.74 23.97 -73.80
N ALA A 22 -40.93 24.24 -75.08
CA ALA A 22 -42.17 23.90 -75.79
C ALA A 22 -42.47 22.40 -75.87
N LYS A 23 -41.47 21.54 -75.66
CA LYS A 23 -41.61 20.08 -75.70
C LYS A 23 -42.12 19.52 -74.36
N ASP A 24 -41.65 20.05 -73.24
CA ASP A 24 -41.88 19.46 -71.91
C ASP A 24 -42.86 20.26 -71.03
N TRP A 25 -43.00 21.57 -71.26
CA TRP A 25 -43.84 22.43 -70.43
C TRP A 25 -45.33 22.23 -70.74
N LYS A 26 -46.09 21.75 -69.76
CA LYS A 26 -47.52 21.39 -69.91
C LYS A 26 -48.51 22.46 -69.47
N PHE A 27 -48.01 23.58 -68.93
CA PHE A 27 -48.87 24.65 -68.42
C PHE A 27 -48.99 25.75 -69.47
N GLU A 28 -50.20 26.28 -69.67
CA GLU A 28 -50.44 27.40 -70.61
C GLU A 28 -49.74 28.71 -70.21
N THR A 29 -49.23 28.79 -68.98
CA THR A 29 -48.64 30.02 -68.42
C THR A 29 -47.32 29.73 -67.72
N ILE A 30 -46.40 30.70 -67.73
CA ILE A 30 -45.18 30.71 -66.92
C ILE A 30 -45.25 31.87 -65.93
N LYS A 31 -45.10 31.57 -64.63
CA LYS A 31 -45.04 32.61 -63.60
C LYS A 31 -43.69 33.31 -63.65
N CYS A 32 -43.72 34.63 -63.72
CA CYS A 32 -42.53 35.48 -63.75
C CYS A 32 -42.56 36.49 -62.61
N LYS A 33 -41.38 36.91 -62.14
CA LYS A 33 -41.21 38.00 -61.19
C LYS A 33 -40.58 39.19 -61.90
N VAL A 34 -41.13 40.38 -61.66
CA VAL A 34 -40.55 41.64 -62.13
C VAL A 34 -39.29 41.94 -61.31
N ILE A 35 -38.15 42.09 -61.98
CA ILE A 35 -36.85 42.43 -61.37
C ILE A 35 -36.39 43.84 -61.75
N GLY A 36 -37.12 44.53 -62.63
CA GLY A 36 -36.85 45.90 -63.06
C GLY A 36 -37.81 46.29 -64.18
N ILE A 37 -37.62 47.50 -64.72
CA ILE A 37 -38.35 48.02 -65.88
C ILE A 37 -37.30 48.57 -66.85
N TYR A 38 -37.43 48.27 -68.15
CA TYR A 38 -36.59 48.83 -69.18
C TYR A 38 -36.94 50.31 -69.43
N PRO A 39 -36.05 51.10 -70.07
CA PRO A 39 -36.30 52.52 -70.34
C PRO A 39 -37.56 52.81 -71.17
N ASP A 40 -38.02 51.83 -71.95
CA ASP A 40 -39.25 51.88 -72.76
C ASP A 40 -40.53 51.56 -71.97
N GLY A 41 -40.42 51.33 -70.65
CA GLY A 41 -41.55 51.00 -69.78
C GLY A 41 -41.89 49.52 -69.69
N THR A 42 -41.21 48.64 -70.45
CA THR A 42 -41.49 47.20 -70.41
C THR A 42 -40.89 46.53 -69.16
N PRO A 43 -41.60 45.58 -68.52
CA PRO A 43 -41.09 44.93 -67.32
C PRO A 43 -39.95 43.97 -67.64
N LYS A 44 -38.84 44.08 -66.92
CA LYS A 44 -37.76 43.08 -66.95
C LYS A 44 -38.17 41.91 -66.06
N LEU A 45 -38.41 40.76 -66.69
CA LEU A 45 -38.92 39.57 -66.03
C LEU A 45 -37.82 38.52 -65.82
N ILE A 46 -37.87 37.84 -64.67
CA ILE A 46 -37.20 36.56 -64.46
C ILE A 46 -38.25 35.49 -64.20
N THR A 47 -38.00 34.27 -64.68
CA THR A 47 -38.86 33.13 -64.36
C THR A 47 -38.86 32.88 -62.85
N PHE A 48 -40.06 32.79 -62.28
CA PHE A 48 -40.30 32.53 -60.87
C PHE A 48 -41.52 31.60 -60.76
N ASP A 49 -41.35 30.38 -61.26
CA ASP A 49 -42.39 29.37 -61.29
C ASP A 49 -41.90 28.12 -60.57
N SER A 50 -42.58 27.73 -59.50
CA SER A 50 -42.27 26.53 -58.72
C SER A 50 -42.96 25.27 -59.26
N ARG A 51 -43.67 25.37 -60.40
CA ARG A 51 -44.31 24.22 -61.06
C ARG A 51 -43.30 23.48 -61.94
N HIS A 52 -43.41 22.16 -61.95
CA HIS A 52 -42.66 21.28 -62.85
C HIS A 52 -43.62 20.31 -63.55
N PRO A 53 -43.48 20.07 -64.87
CA PRO A 53 -44.43 19.24 -65.64
C PRO A 53 -44.48 17.76 -65.21
N HIS A 54 -43.44 17.30 -64.51
CA HIS A 54 -43.26 15.89 -64.14
C HIS A 54 -43.03 15.62 -62.64
N TYR A 55 -42.71 16.64 -61.84
CA TYR A 55 -42.21 16.46 -60.48
C TYR A 55 -42.95 17.36 -59.50
N SER A 56 -43.14 16.89 -58.27
CA SER A 56 -43.82 17.63 -57.20
C SER A 56 -42.99 17.64 -55.93
N ILE A 57 -42.93 18.79 -55.27
CA ILE A 57 -42.24 18.96 -53.99
C ILE A 57 -42.75 17.93 -52.96
N GLY A 58 -41.83 17.29 -52.25
CA GLY A 58 -42.09 16.30 -51.22
C GLY A 58 -42.29 14.86 -51.72
N LYS A 59 -42.30 14.61 -53.04
CA LYS A 59 -42.39 13.26 -53.61
C LYS A 59 -41.04 12.74 -54.09
N ALA A 60 -40.88 11.41 -54.05
CA ALA A 60 -39.69 10.70 -54.51
C ALA A 60 -39.89 10.16 -55.94
N TYR A 61 -38.82 10.22 -56.74
CA TYR A 61 -38.77 9.76 -58.11
C TYR A 61 -37.41 9.14 -58.41
N ASP A 62 -37.37 8.27 -59.41
CA ASP A 62 -36.17 7.54 -59.81
C ASP A 62 -35.43 8.26 -60.94
N PHE A 63 -34.11 8.31 -60.82
CA PHE A 63 -33.20 8.95 -61.76
C PHE A 63 -32.01 8.05 -62.07
N SER A 64 -31.52 8.05 -63.32
CA SER A 64 -30.35 7.28 -63.74
C SER A 64 -29.06 8.09 -63.57
N VAL A 65 -28.01 7.47 -63.01
CA VAL A 65 -26.71 8.09 -62.81
C VAL A 65 -25.97 8.26 -64.13
N ILE A 66 -25.57 9.48 -64.47
CA ILE A 66 -24.78 9.83 -65.67
C ILE A 66 -23.29 9.95 -65.34
N GLY A 67 -22.94 10.31 -64.10
CA GLY A 67 -21.57 10.47 -63.67
C GLY A 67 -21.44 11.34 -62.43
N PHE A 68 -20.21 11.75 -62.12
CA PHE A 68 -19.87 12.57 -60.96
C PHE A 68 -19.10 13.82 -61.38
N GLN A 69 -19.29 14.91 -60.64
CA GLN A 69 -18.59 16.17 -60.89
C GLN A 69 -18.24 16.88 -59.58
N ASP A 70 -17.02 17.42 -59.48
CA ASP A 70 -16.59 18.26 -58.36
C ASP A 70 -17.05 19.72 -58.55
N LYS A 71 -17.48 20.36 -57.45
CA LYS A 71 -17.91 21.76 -57.42
C LYS A 71 -17.39 22.45 -56.15
N THR A 72 -17.08 23.73 -56.27
CA THR A 72 -16.68 24.57 -55.14
C THR A 72 -17.84 25.47 -54.72
N SER A 73 -18.15 25.50 -53.42
CA SER A 73 -19.20 26.34 -52.85
C SER A 73 -18.77 27.82 -52.80
N TYR A 74 -19.73 28.75 -52.68
CA TYR A 74 -19.45 30.19 -52.52
C TYR A 74 -18.60 30.51 -51.27
N LYS A 75 -18.57 29.59 -50.29
CA LYS A 75 -17.74 29.70 -49.07
C LYS A 75 -16.36 29.05 -49.20
N GLY A 76 -15.99 28.57 -50.39
CA GLY A 76 -14.65 28.00 -50.68
C GLY A 76 -14.48 26.51 -50.38
N PHE A 77 -15.53 25.79 -49.99
CA PHE A 77 -15.44 24.33 -49.76
C PHE A 77 -15.80 23.54 -51.01
N ASP A 78 -14.99 22.54 -51.35
CA ASP A 78 -15.27 21.59 -52.44
C ASP A 78 -16.26 20.50 -52.00
N TYR A 79 -17.17 20.14 -52.91
CA TYR A 79 -18.16 19.10 -52.74
C TYR A 79 -18.45 18.41 -54.07
N LYS A 80 -18.82 17.13 -54.01
CA LYS A 80 -19.10 16.31 -55.19
C LYS A 80 -20.61 16.20 -55.42
N ILE A 81 -21.02 16.21 -56.69
CA ILE A 81 -22.40 15.99 -57.11
C ILE A 81 -22.50 14.73 -57.99
N ILE A 82 -23.67 14.11 -57.97
CA ILE A 82 -24.08 13.07 -58.92
C ILE A 82 -24.86 13.77 -60.04
N LEU A 83 -24.43 13.57 -61.27
CA LEU A 83 -25.17 13.97 -62.46
C LEU A 83 -26.22 12.90 -62.76
N LEU A 84 -27.46 13.32 -62.92
CA LEU A 84 -28.63 12.45 -63.05
C LEU A 84 -29.37 12.73 -64.36
N SER A 85 -29.90 11.68 -64.98
CA SER A 85 -30.86 11.79 -66.09
C SER A 85 -32.22 11.34 -65.59
N ASP A 86 -33.26 12.07 -65.97
CA ASP A 86 -34.60 11.50 -65.95
C ASP A 86 -34.90 10.67 -67.20
N LYS A 87 -36.08 10.02 -67.21
CA LYS A 87 -36.63 9.28 -68.34
C LYS A 87 -36.98 10.15 -69.56
N PHE A 88 -36.87 11.47 -69.45
CA PHE A 88 -37.13 12.45 -70.51
C PHE A 88 -35.82 13.05 -71.06
N ASN A 89 -34.65 12.52 -70.65
CA ASN A 89 -33.31 12.99 -70.98
C ASN A 89 -32.97 14.41 -70.46
N ASN A 90 -33.67 14.90 -69.43
CA ASN A 90 -33.27 16.11 -68.72
C ASN A 90 -32.22 15.78 -67.66
N GLN A 91 -31.23 16.65 -67.53
CA GLN A 91 -30.13 16.48 -66.58
C GLN A 91 -30.39 17.24 -65.28
N TYR A 92 -30.14 16.57 -64.16
CA TYR A 92 -30.24 17.14 -62.83
C TYR A 92 -28.98 16.82 -62.01
N GLU A 93 -28.88 17.46 -60.86
CA GLU A 93 -27.79 17.25 -59.94
C GLU A 93 -28.35 16.97 -58.54
N VAL A 94 -27.69 16.05 -57.84
CA VAL A 94 -27.90 15.83 -56.41
C VAL A 94 -26.54 15.79 -55.73
N LEU A 95 -26.46 16.22 -54.47
CA LEU A 95 -25.24 16.07 -53.69
C LEU A 95 -24.86 14.60 -53.57
N ALA A 96 -23.62 14.26 -53.88
CA ALA A 96 -23.07 12.94 -53.64
C ALA A 96 -22.77 12.79 -52.14
N ILE A 97 -23.00 11.60 -51.60
CA ILE A 97 -22.42 11.22 -50.31
C ILE A 97 -20.92 11.02 -50.50
N PRO A 98 -20.07 11.34 -49.50
CA PRO A 98 -18.63 11.13 -49.62
C PRO A 98 -18.30 9.71 -50.13
N ASN A 99 -17.49 9.62 -51.19
CA ASN A 99 -17.00 8.40 -51.83
C ASN A 99 -18.05 7.49 -52.49
N GLN A 100 -19.28 7.97 -52.67
CA GLN A 100 -20.36 7.22 -53.30
C GLN A 100 -20.05 6.86 -54.78
N GLU A 101 -19.16 7.61 -55.44
CA GLU A 101 -18.65 7.37 -56.79
C GLU A 101 -17.85 6.08 -56.96
N ASN A 102 -17.38 5.49 -55.86
CA ASN A 102 -16.66 4.22 -55.91
C ASN A 102 -17.62 3.01 -55.94
N ARG A 103 -18.93 3.23 -55.80
CA ARG A 103 -19.93 2.16 -55.69
C ARG A 103 -21.08 2.32 -56.68
N LEU A 104 -21.51 3.55 -56.97
CA LEU A 104 -22.53 3.82 -57.98
C LEU A 104 -21.91 3.86 -59.37
N GLU A 105 -22.41 3.02 -60.27
CA GLU A 105 -21.98 3.00 -61.68
C GLU A 105 -22.90 3.84 -62.58
N THR A 106 -22.36 4.33 -63.71
CA THR A 106 -23.17 5.00 -64.73
C THR A 106 -24.25 4.07 -65.28
N GLY A 107 -25.50 4.51 -65.22
CA GLY A 107 -26.68 3.73 -65.60
C GLY A 107 -27.50 3.21 -64.42
N GLU A 108 -26.94 3.16 -63.20
CA GLU A 108 -27.70 2.77 -62.01
C GLU A 108 -28.80 3.78 -61.66
N VAL A 109 -29.88 3.28 -61.06
CA VAL A 109 -31.05 4.10 -60.72
C VAL A 109 -31.04 4.43 -59.23
N ILE A 110 -31.10 5.73 -58.91
CA ILE A 110 -31.22 6.21 -57.53
C ILE A 110 -32.53 6.96 -57.33
N SER A 111 -33.14 6.78 -56.15
CA SER A 111 -34.38 7.46 -55.79
C SER A 111 -34.10 8.78 -55.07
N CYS A 112 -34.63 9.88 -55.62
CA CYS A 112 -34.47 11.23 -55.10
C CYS A 112 -35.81 11.88 -54.79
N SER A 113 -35.92 12.47 -53.61
CA SER A 113 -37.03 13.34 -53.20
C SER A 113 -36.80 14.74 -53.72
N VAL A 114 -37.89 15.38 -54.16
CA VAL A 114 -37.87 16.77 -54.62
C VAL A 114 -38.03 17.69 -53.42
N GLU A 115 -36.95 18.34 -52.98
CA GLU A 115 -37.00 19.26 -51.84
C GLU A 115 -37.59 20.62 -52.23
N ASN A 116 -37.22 21.13 -53.41
CA ASN A 116 -37.67 22.45 -53.86
C ASN A 116 -37.60 22.57 -55.39
N ILE A 117 -38.44 23.43 -55.96
CA ILE A 117 -38.46 23.76 -57.38
C ILE A 117 -38.38 25.29 -57.48
N ASN A 118 -37.24 25.80 -57.94
CA ASN A 118 -37.05 27.23 -58.20
C ASN A 118 -36.32 27.42 -59.52
N THR A 119 -35.17 28.10 -59.56
CA THR A 119 -34.28 28.17 -60.73
C THR A 119 -33.68 26.82 -61.14
N ARG A 120 -33.75 25.80 -60.28
CA ARG A 120 -33.45 24.40 -60.59
C ARG A 120 -34.35 23.45 -59.80
N LEU A 121 -34.36 22.18 -60.19
CA LEU A 121 -34.96 21.10 -59.40
C LEU A 121 -33.96 20.72 -58.29
N HIS A 122 -34.28 20.98 -57.03
CA HIS A 122 -33.43 20.58 -55.89
C HIS A 122 -33.85 19.19 -55.44
N LEU A 123 -32.91 18.25 -55.58
CA LEU A 123 -33.10 16.85 -55.25
C LEU A 123 -32.34 16.49 -53.97
N LYS A 124 -32.89 15.55 -53.21
CA LYS A 124 -32.23 14.89 -52.08
C LYS A 124 -32.44 13.39 -52.15
N GLN A 125 -31.35 12.63 -52.06
CA GLN A 125 -31.40 11.17 -52.09
C GLN A 125 -32.27 10.61 -50.95
N VAL A 126 -33.08 9.57 -51.23
CA VAL A 126 -34.05 9.00 -50.26
C VAL A 126 -33.50 7.75 -49.57
N ASN A 127 -32.82 6.87 -50.30
CA ASN A 127 -32.33 5.56 -49.81
C ASN A 127 -30.82 5.43 -49.94
N SER A 128 -30.09 6.45 -49.53
CA SER A 128 -28.65 6.49 -49.70
C SER A 128 -27.95 5.73 -48.58
N LYS A 129 -27.58 4.47 -48.84
CA LYS A 129 -26.75 3.66 -47.92
C LYS A 129 -25.33 4.24 -47.90
N ASP A 130 -24.69 4.23 -46.73
CA ASP A 130 -23.26 4.56 -46.62
C ASP A 130 -22.47 3.58 -47.52
N PRO A 131 -21.66 4.08 -48.48
CA PRO A 131 -20.92 3.21 -49.39
C PRO A 131 -19.94 2.29 -48.65
N PHE A 132 -19.52 2.65 -47.43
CA PHE A 132 -18.59 1.88 -46.60
C PHE A 132 -19.26 0.98 -45.56
N PHE A 133 -20.58 0.85 -45.58
CA PHE A 133 -21.26 -0.08 -44.68
C PHE A 133 -21.16 -1.52 -45.17
N TYR A 134 -20.69 -2.38 -44.27
CA TYR A 134 -20.67 -3.82 -44.39
C TYR A 134 -21.29 -4.43 -43.12
N GLU A 135 -22.06 -5.50 -43.28
CA GLU A 135 -22.57 -6.26 -42.15
C GLU A 135 -21.44 -7.07 -41.48
N PHE A 136 -21.62 -7.42 -40.21
CA PHE A 136 -20.63 -8.19 -39.44
C PHE A 136 -20.19 -9.47 -40.17
N ASP A 137 -21.13 -10.18 -40.80
CA ASP A 137 -20.91 -11.49 -41.42
C ASP A 137 -20.01 -11.42 -42.67
N VAL A 138 -19.85 -10.23 -43.25
CA VAL A 138 -18.91 -10.00 -44.35
C VAL A 138 -17.47 -10.01 -43.85
N ILE A 139 -17.25 -9.61 -42.60
CA ILE A 139 -15.92 -9.53 -41.98
C ILE A 139 -15.58 -10.86 -41.30
N VAL A 140 -16.54 -11.48 -40.61
CA VAL A 140 -16.36 -12.73 -39.87
C VAL A 140 -17.54 -13.68 -40.09
N GLN A 141 -17.28 -14.80 -40.77
CA GLN A 141 -18.27 -15.85 -41.04
C GLN A 141 -18.31 -16.88 -39.90
N ASP A 142 -18.78 -16.47 -38.72
CA ASP A 142 -18.95 -17.34 -37.55
C ASP A 142 -20.10 -16.84 -36.67
N ASP A 143 -21.24 -17.53 -36.71
CA ASP A 143 -22.47 -17.17 -35.99
C ASP A 143 -22.30 -17.19 -34.47
N PHE A 144 -21.48 -18.12 -33.95
CA PHE A 144 -21.23 -18.22 -32.52
C PHE A 144 -20.44 -17.01 -32.02
N ILE A 145 -19.38 -16.63 -32.74
CA ILE A 145 -18.58 -15.43 -32.43
C ILE A 145 -19.44 -14.17 -32.51
N LYS A 146 -20.26 -14.04 -33.56
CA LYS A 146 -21.19 -12.91 -33.72
C LYS A 146 -22.13 -12.79 -32.53
N GLN A 147 -22.79 -13.88 -32.17
CA GLN A 147 -23.76 -13.86 -31.08
C GLN A 147 -23.09 -13.51 -29.74
N LYS A 148 -21.92 -14.08 -29.47
CA LYS A 148 -21.18 -13.88 -28.23
C LYS A 148 -20.59 -12.47 -28.08
N PHE A 149 -19.94 -11.94 -29.13
CA PHE A 149 -19.12 -10.74 -29.03
C PHE A 149 -19.71 -9.49 -29.69
N PHE A 150 -20.76 -9.62 -30.49
CA PHE A 150 -21.37 -8.50 -31.19
C PHE A 150 -22.84 -8.31 -30.82
N THR A 151 -23.69 -9.32 -31.04
CA THR A 151 -25.15 -9.20 -30.87
C THR A 151 -25.54 -8.89 -29.42
N ASN A 152 -24.88 -9.49 -28.44
CA ASN A 152 -25.15 -9.22 -27.02
C ASN A 152 -24.86 -7.76 -26.63
N TYR A 153 -23.84 -7.15 -27.24
CA TYR A 153 -23.41 -5.79 -26.92
C TYR A 153 -24.23 -4.71 -27.65
N LEU A 154 -24.84 -5.05 -28.80
CA LEU A 154 -25.81 -4.17 -29.47
C LEU A 154 -27.08 -3.92 -28.63
N ASN A 155 -27.40 -4.80 -27.69
CA ASN A 155 -28.63 -4.74 -26.88
C ASN A 155 -28.40 -4.17 -25.47
N ASP A 156 -27.17 -3.77 -25.16
CA ASP A 156 -26.77 -3.24 -23.86
C ASP A 156 -26.82 -1.70 -23.85
N ASN A 157 -27.12 -1.10 -22.69
CA ASN A 157 -27.49 0.31 -22.54
C ASN A 157 -26.31 1.27 -22.26
N ASP A 158 -25.07 0.80 -22.37
CA ASP A 158 -23.86 1.63 -22.25
C ASP A 158 -23.75 2.67 -23.39
N GLU A 159 -23.16 3.84 -23.14
CA GLU A 159 -23.04 4.96 -24.10
C GLU A 159 -22.41 4.51 -25.44
N TYR A 160 -21.31 3.76 -25.37
CA TYR A 160 -20.63 3.25 -26.56
C TYR A 160 -21.40 2.11 -27.25
N ASN A 161 -22.17 1.32 -26.49
CA ASN A 161 -23.04 0.28 -27.03
C ASN A 161 -24.23 0.90 -27.80
N LEU A 162 -24.83 1.96 -27.26
CA LEU A 162 -25.88 2.74 -27.93
C LEU A 162 -25.34 3.41 -29.20
N LYS A 163 -24.11 3.95 -29.16
CA LYS A 163 -23.44 4.50 -30.35
C LYS A 163 -23.22 3.43 -31.41
N LEU A 164 -22.71 2.25 -31.03
CA LEU A 164 -22.54 1.12 -31.94
C LEU A 164 -23.88 0.72 -32.57
N LYS A 165 -24.91 0.55 -31.75
CA LYS A 165 -26.27 0.19 -32.17
C LYS A 165 -26.83 1.18 -33.19
N SER A 166 -26.79 2.47 -32.86
CA SER A 166 -27.25 3.53 -33.74
C SER A 166 -26.51 3.53 -35.08
N GLN A 167 -25.18 3.38 -35.07
CA GLN A 167 -24.39 3.35 -36.30
C GLN A 167 -24.69 2.11 -37.15
N TYR A 168 -24.91 0.96 -36.52
CA TYR A 168 -25.24 -0.28 -37.21
C TYR A 168 -26.65 -0.25 -37.80
N GLU A 169 -27.65 0.21 -37.04
CA GLU A 169 -29.05 0.36 -37.51
C GLU A 169 -29.19 1.39 -38.63
N GLN A 170 -28.36 2.45 -38.62
CA GLN A 170 -28.31 3.46 -39.67
C GLN A 170 -27.50 3.02 -40.91
N ASN A 171 -26.96 1.80 -40.91
CA ASN A 171 -26.06 1.30 -41.94
C ASN A 171 -24.88 2.25 -42.20
N SER A 172 -24.18 2.70 -41.16
CA SER A 172 -22.97 3.55 -41.27
C SER A 172 -21.70 2.72 -41.11
N GLY A 173 -20.74 2.84 -42.04
CA GLY A 173 -19.46 2.11 -41.97
C GLY A 173 -18.64 2.40 -40.71
N PHE A 174 -18.85 3.54 -40.06
CA PHE A 174 -18.15 3.92 -38.83
C PHE A 174 -18.41 2.98 -37.63
N TRP A 175 -19.44 2.12 -37.68
CA TRP A 175 -19.68 1.11 -36.64
C TRP A 175 -18.45 0.22 -36.41
N VAL A 176 -17.68 -0.06 -37.47
CA VAL A 176 -16.47 -0.91 -37.40
C VAL A 176 -15.42 -0.30 -36.49
N PHE A 177 -15.17 1.00 -36.60
CA PHE A 177 -14.21 1.70 -35.74
C PHE A 177 -14.69 1.78 -34.29
N THR A 178 -16.00 2.01 -34.07
CA THR A 178 -16.57 1.99 -32.72
C THR A 178 -16.43 0.62 -32.09
N TYR A 179 -16.72 -0.44 -32.85
CA TYR A 179 -16.62 -1.82 -32.39
C TYR A 179 -15.17 -2.20 -32.00
N CYS A 180 -14.20 -1.89 -32.85
CA CYS A 180 -12.79 -2.23 -32.60
C CYS A 180 -12.20 -1.42 -31.44
N ASN A 181 -12.38 -0.09 -31.46
CA ASN A 181 -11.69 0.79 -30.51
C ASN A 181 -12.29 0.77 -29.09
N TYR A 182 -13.58 0.46 -28.95
CA TYR A 182 -14.28 0.54 -27.66
C TYR A 182 -14.83 -0.80 -27.19
N ILE A 183 -15.52 -1.54 -28.06
CA ILE A 183 -16.25 -2.74 -27.64
C ILE A 183 -15.28 -3.89 -27.44
N LEU A 184 -14.48 -4.22 -28.46
CA LEU A 184 -13.49 -5.30 -28.37
C LEU A 184 -12.41 -5.03 -27.32
N THR A 185 -12.01 -3.77 -27.15
CA THR A 185 -11.05 -3.36 -26.10
C THR A 185 -11.64 -3.54 -24.70
N LYS A 186 -12.89 -3.12 -24.47
CA LYS A 186 -13.62 -3.34 -23.21
C LYS A 186 -13.76 -4.83 -22.89
N ILE A 187 -14.21 -5.64 -23.84
CA ILE A 187 -14.35 -7.09 -23.64
C ILE A 187 -13.00 -7.73 -23.31
N LYS A 188 -11.94 -7.36 -24.04
CA LYS A 188 -10.59 -7.84 -23.79
C LYS A 188 -10.12 -7.50 -22.38
N TYR A 189 -10.40 -6.28 -21.91
CA TYR A 189 -10.05 -5.81 -20.58
C TYR A 189 -10.81 -6.59 -19.48
N GLU A 190 -12.12 -6.75 -19.62
CA GLU A 190 -12.96 -7.48 -18.66
C GLU A 190 -12.53 -8.95 -18.53
N GLU A 191 -12.28 -9.64 -19.64
CA GLU A 191 -11.83 -11.03 -19.62
C GLU A 191 -10.40 -11.18 -19.08
N ALA A 192 -9.52 -10.21 -19.35
CA ALA A 192 -8.18 -10.17 -18.76
C ALA A 192 -8.23 -10.00 -17.23
N ASN A 193 -9.12 -9.14 -16.73
CA ASN A 193 -9.35 -8.96 -15.30
C ASN A 193 -9.92 -10.22 -14.63
N ARG A 194 -10.81 -10.94 -15.33
CA ARG A 194 -11.31 -12.26 -14.90
C ARG A 194 -10.26 -13.38 -15.03
N LYS A 195 -9.07 -13.09 -15.55
CA LYS A 195 -7.99 -14.05 -15.87
C LYS A 195 -8.44 -15.17 -16.82
N ASN A 196 -9.44 -14.92 -17.65
CA ASN A 196 -9.89 -15.85 -18.68
C ASN A 196 -9.05 -15.71 -19.95
N LEU A 197 -7.80 -16.15 -19.85
CA LEU A 197 -6.77 -15.93 -20.89
C LEU A 197 -7.11 -16.54 -22.25
N LYS A 198 -7.86 -17.66 -22.28
CA LYS A 198 -8.34 -18.26 -23.54
C LYS A 198 -9.31 -17.34 -24.26
N GLU A 199 -10.19 -16.67 -23.53
CA GLU A 199 -11.14 -15.73 -24.12
C GLU A 199 -10.45 -14.45 -24.58
N VAL A 200 -9.46 -13.97 -23.83
CA VAL A 200 -8.60 -12.85 -24.26
C VAL A 200 -7.97 -13.15 -25.63
N ILE A 201 -7.49 -14.39 -25.85
CA ILE A 201 -6.97 -14.81 -27.15
C ILE A 201 -8.06 -14.75 -28.23
N ASN A 202 -9.26 -15.28 -27.97
CA ASN A 202 -10.36 -15.24 -28.94
C ASN A 202 -10.72 -13.80 -29.34
N VAL A 203 -10.77 -12.88 -28.37
CA VAL A 203 -11.05 -11.46 -28.61
C VAL A 203 -9.91 -10.81 -29.41
N ILE A 204 -8.65 -11.14 -29.10
CA ILE A 204 -7.50 -10.67 -29.88
C ILE A 204 -7.56 -11.15 -31.33
N GLU A 205 -7.90 -12.42 -31.55
CA GLU A 205 -8.04 -12.97 -32.91
C GLU A 205 -9.16 -12.30 -33.68
N LEU A 206 -10.31 -12.07 -33.03
CA LEU A 206 -11.43 -11.33 -33.60
C LEU A 206 -11.01 -9.90 -33.96
N HIS A 207 -10.35 -9.21 -33.03
CA HIS A 207 -9.87 -7.85 -33.24
C HIS A 207 -8.89 -7.78 -34.42
N ASN A 208 -7.96 -8.73 -34.52
CA ASN A 208 -7.04 -8.81 -35.66
C ASN A 208 -7.76 -9.08 -37.00
N LYS A 209 -8.83 -9.88 -37.02
CA LYS A 209 -9.63 -10.07 -38.25
C LYS A 209 -10.21 -8.74 -38.73
N PHE A 210 -10.79 -7.96 -37.81
CA PHE A 210 -11.34 -6.64 -38.10
C PHE A 210 -10.26 -5.63 -38.53
N GLU A 211 -9.14 -5.55 -37.83
CA GLU A 211 -8.05 -4.61 -38.16
C GLU A 211 -7.41 -4.92 -39.53
N ASN A 212 -7.22 -6.20 -39.86
CA ASN A 212 -6.76 -6.60 -41.20
C ASN A 212 -7.80 -6.27 -42.29
N TRP A 213 -9.08 -6.39 -41.97
CA TRP A 213 -10.17 -6.00 -42.87
C TRP A 213 -10.21 -4.48 -43.07
N ILE A 214 -9.99 -3.67 -42.03
CA ILE A 214 -9.87 -2.20 -42.14
C ILE A 214 -8.76 -1.80 -43.12
N LEU A 215 -7.62 -2.50 -43.09
CA LEU A 215 -6.49 -2.22 -43.99
C LEU A 215 -6.75 -2.59 -45.46
N SER A 216 -7.63 -3.56 -45.74
CA SER A 216 -7.85 -4.11 -47.08
C SER A 216 -9.17 -3.68 -47.73
N SER A 217 -10.21 -3.36 -46.95
CA SER A 217 -11.57 -3.07 -47.42
C SER A 217 -11.75 -1.70 -48.09
N GLY A 218 -10.80 -0.78 -47.92
CA GLY A 218 -10.92 0.60 -48.40
C GLY A 218 -11.73 1.52 -47.48
N ILE A 219 -12.23 1.04 -46.33
CA ILE A 219 -13.01 1.83 -45.35
C ILE A 219 -12.27 3.08 -44.85
N LEU A 220 -10.94 3.07 -44.82
CA LEU A 220 -10.13 4.25 -44.44
C LEU A 220 -10.38 5.46 -45.35
N ARG A 221 -10.89 5.27 -46.59
CA ARG A 221 -11.30 6.38 -47.47
C ARG A 221 -12.49 7.16 -46.92
N ALA A 222 -13.25 6.60 -45.97
CA ALA A 222 -14.33 7.30 -45.27
C ALA A 222 -13.81 8.47 -44.41
N ILE A 223 -12.55 8.42 -43.98
CA ILE A 223 -11.89 9.51 -43.25
C ILE A 223 -11.46 10.58 -44.26
N LYS A 224 -12.01 11.80 -44.13
CA LYS A 224 -11.82 12.88 -45.10
C LYS A 224 -10.42 13.49 -45.03
N ASP A 225 -9.88 13.67 -43.83
CA ASP A 225 -8.57 14.26 -43.61
C ASP A 225 -7.45 13.26 -43.93
N ASP A 226 -6.49 13.68 -44.76
CA ASP A 226 -5.43 12.80 -45.25
C ASP A 226 -4.40 12.43 -44.16
N GLU A 227 -4.13 13.34 -43.21
CA GLU A 227 -3.23 13.07 -42.09
C GLU A 227 -3.89 12.14 -41.06
N GLU A 228 -5.15 12.39 -40.71
CA GLU A 228 -5.96 11.50 -39.85
C GLU A 228 -6.09 10.09 -40.47
N ARG A 229 -6.24 10.00 -41.79
CA ARG A 229 -6.27 8.71 -42.50
C ARG A 229 -4.93 7.98 -42.41
N LYS A 230 -3.81 8.68 -42.61
CA LYS A 230 -2.45 8.11 -42.46
C LYS A 230 -2.21 7.63 -41.02
N LEU A 231 -2.57 8.43 -40.03
CA LEU A 231 -2.45 8.10 -38.61
C LEU A 231 -3.32 6.90 -38.24
N THR A 232 -4.57 6.86 -38.68
CA THR A 232 -5.47 5.71 -38.43
C THR A 232 -4.89 4.43 -39.04
N LYS A 233 -4.33 4.51 -40.25
CA LYS A 233 -3.64 3.37 -40.89
C LYS A 233 -2.43 2.89 -40.09
N LEU A 234 -1.61 3.80 -39.57
CA LEU A 234 -0.48 3.47 -38.70
C LEU A 234 -0.96 2.84 -37.38
N LYS A 235 -1.98 3.42 -36.76
CA LYS A 235 -2.62 2.93 -35.53
C LYS A 235 -3.13 1.49 -35.69
N THR A 236 -3.89 1.21 -36.73
CA THR A 236 -4.38 -0.14 -37.05
C THR A 236 -3.24 -1.16 -37.19
N LYS A 237 -2.15 -0.81 -37.89
CA LYS A 237 -0.97 -1.69 -38.00
C LYS A 237 -0.33 -1.95 -36.63
N GLN A 238 -0.21 -0.92 -35.81
CA GLN A 238 0.37 -1.04 -34.47
C GLN A 238 -0.51 -1.92 -33.56
N ILE A 239 -1.84 -1.78 -33.62
CA ILE A 239 -2.78 -2.62 -32.88
C ILE A 239 -2.57 -4.10 -33.23
N ILE A 240 -2.44 -4.45 -34.50
CA ILE A 240 -2.19 -5.83 -34.95
C ILE A 240 -0.87 -6.37 -34.37
N VAL A 241 0.21 -5.59 -34.44
CA VAL A 241 1.52 -5.98 -33.89
C VAL A 241 1.42 -6.23 -32.38
N ASN A 242 0.78 -5.32 -31.65
CA ASN A 242 0.60 -5.42 -30.21
C ASN A 242 -0.27 -6.61 -29.82
N ASN A 243 -1.38 -6.84 -30.52
CA ASN A 243 -2.28 -7.96 -30.32
C ASN A 243 -1.56 -9.30 -30.55
N ASN A 244 -0.75 -9.41 -31.61
CA ASN A 244 0.03 -10.61 -31.88
C ASN A 244 1.06 -10.89 -30.78
N LEU A 245 1.74 -9.84 -30.28
CA LEU A 245 2.66 -9.95 -29.15
C LEU A 245 1.92 -10.38 -27.88
N GLU A 246 0.81 -9.72 -27.53
CA GLU A 246 0.00 -10.05 -26.36
C GLU A 246 -0.46 -11.51 -26.40
N LYS A 247 -0.96 -11.98 -27.56
CA LYS A 247 -1.34 -13.38 -27.79
C LYS A 247 -0.17 -14.34 -27.59
N SER A 248 1.01 -14.06 -28.16
CA SER A 248 2.18 -14.93 -27.97
C SER A 248 2.58 -15.03 -26.51
N ILE A 249 2.52 -13.92 -25.78
CA ILE A 249 2.85 -13.88 -24.35
C ILE A 249 1.84 -14.67 -23.52
N ILE A 250 0.54 -14.53 -23.78
CA ILE A 250 -0.49 -15.34 -23.13
C ILE A 250 -0.25 -16.84 -23.37
N ASN A 251 0.20 -17.23 -24.57
CA ASN A 251 0.56 -18.62 -24.86
C ASN A 251 1.78 -19.11 -24.06
N TYR A 252 2.79 -18.27 -23.79
CA TYR A 252 3.88 -18.64 -22.89
C TYR A 252 3.36 -18.90 -21.47
N ILE A 253 2.44 -18.07 -20.98
CA ILE A 253 1.82 -18.22 -19.64
C ILE A 253 1.01 -19.51 -19.57
N LEU A 254 0.07 -19.73 -20.50
CA LEU A 254 -0.81 -20.91 -20.51
C LEU A 254 -0.05 -22.23 -20.63
N ASN A 255 1.11 -22.23 -21.31
CA ASN A 255 1.95 -23.40 -21.50
C ASN A 255 3.08 -23.53 -20.44
N PHE A 256 3.11 -22.69 -19.42
CA PHE A 256 4.15 -22.67 -18.37
C PHE A 256 5.59 -22.55 -18.92
N LYS A 257 5.78 -21.83 -20.02
CA LYS A 257 7.06 -21.68 -20.75
C LYS A 257 7.81 -20.39 -20.37
N GLN A 258 7.74 -19.98 -19.11
CA GLN A 258 8.36 -18.74 -18.62
C GLN A 258 9.87 -18.66 -18.94
N LYS A 259 10.62 -19.73 -18.69
CA LYS A 259 12.07 -19.78 -18.97
C LYS A 259 12.41 -19.63 -20.45
N GLU A 260 11.54 -20.11 -21.35
CA GLU A 260 11.73 -19.92 -22.79
C GLU A 260 11.53 -18.45 -23.17
N PHE A 261 10.49 -17.81 -22.62
CA PHE A 261 10.26 -16.37 -22.81
C PHE A 261 11.49 -15.54 -22.38
N TYR A 262 12.03 -15.75 -21.18
CA TYR A 262 13.24 -15.03 -20.73
C TYR A 262 14.43 -15.22 -21.67
N LYS A 263 14.70 -16.44 -22.16
CA LYS A 263 15.78 -16.72 -23.11
C LYS A 263 15.59 -16.03 -24.46
N GLU A 264 14.36 -15.85 -24.92
CA GLU A 264 14.09 -15.10 -26.15
C GLU A 264 14.36 -13.61 -25.98
N GLN A 265 14.03 -13.06 -24.81
CA GLN A 265 14.28 -11.65 -24.50
C GLN A 265 15.77 -11.32 -24.42
N GLU A 266 16.63 -12.29 -24.10
CA GLU A 266 18.10 -12.12 -24.18
C GLU A 266 18.59 -11.90 -25.63
N LYS A 267 17.86 -12.40 -26.64
CA LYS A 267 18.21 -12.23 -28.06
C LYS A 267 17.67 -10.91 -28.61
N LYS A 268 16.41 -10.59 -28.28
CA LYS A 268 15.73 -9.37 -28.72
C LYS A 268 14.87 -8.84 -27.58
N LEU A 269 15.38 -7.83 -26.89
CA LEU A 269 14.72 -7.21 -25.75
C LEU A 269 13.40 -6.55 -26.18
N ASN A 270 12.32 -6.87 -25.47
CA ASN A 270 11.02 -6.24 -25.65
C ASN A 270 10.27 -6.12 -24.31
N PHE A 271 10.37 -4.97 -23.65
CA PHE A 271 9.67 -4.69 -22.40
C PHE A 271 8.15 -4.69 -22.54
N ARG A 272 7.60 -4.50 -23.74
CA ARG A 272 6.15 -4.63 -23.97
C ARG A 272 5.70 -6.08 -23.74
N GLY A 273 6.55 -7.04 -24.09
CA GLY A 273 6.36 -8.45 -23.78
C GLY A 273 6.29 -8.68 -22.26
N PHE A 274 7.22 -8.10 -21.50
CA PHE A 274 7.23 -8.17 -20.03
C PHE A 274 6.00 -7.53 -19.40
N PHE A 275 5.53 -6.39 -19.94
CA PHE A 275 4.28 -5.77 -19.50
C PHE A 275 3.10 -6.73 -19.67
N TYR A 276 2.91 -7.33 -20.85
CA TYR A 276 1.84 -8.31 -21.05
C TYR A 276 2.01 -9.55 -20.17
N PHE A 277 3.26 -9.97 -19.95
CA PHE A 277 3.57 -11.13 -19.12
C PHE A 277 3.14 -10.89 -17.67
N LEU A 278 3.49 -9.73 -17.11
CA LEU A 278 3.05 -9.30 -15.78
C LEU A 278 1.54 -9.06 -15.69
N LYS A 279 0.94 -8.44 -16.72
CA LYS A 279 -0.50 -8.15 -16.79
C LYS A 279 -1.34 -9.43 -16.67
N HIS A 280 -0.97 -10.46 -17.42
CA HIS A 280 -1.74 -11.69 -17.53
C HIS A 280 -1.36 -12.74 -16.48
N SER A 281 -0.18 -12.62 -15.86
CA SER A 281 0.23 -13.49 -14.74
C SER A 281 -0.49 -13.14 -13.43
N HIS A 282 -0.41 -14.04 -12.45
CA HIS A 282 -0.77 -13.74 -11.06
C HIS A 282 0.44 -13.05 -10.41
N PHE A 283 0.28 -11.79 -10.01
CA PHE A 283 1.39 -10.94 -9.55
C PHE A 283 2.08 -11.52 -8.30
N GLU A 284 1.30 -12.12 -7.39
CA GLU A 284 1.81 -12.71 -6.14
C GLU A 284 2.73 -13.92 -6.36
N THR A 285 2.48 -14.70 -7.41
CA THR A 285 3.24 -15.92 -7.73
C THR A 285 4.37 -15.67 -8.71
N PHE A 286 4.54 -14.44 -9.18
CA PHE A 286 5.61 -14.07 -10.08
C PHE A 286 6.98 -14.26 -9.41
N ASP A 287 7.98 -14.73 -10.17
CA ASP A 287 9.35 -14.87 -9.68
C ASP A 287 10.12 -13.56 -9.88
N GLU A 288 10.08 -12.72 -8.86
CA GLU A 288 10.78 -11.43 -8.81
C GLU A 288 12.30 -11.55 -8.99
N ILE A 289 12.93 -12.63 -8.50
CA ILE A 289 14.39 -12.79 -8.52
C ILE A 289 14.87 -13.23 -9.90
N GLU A 290 14.12 -14.12 -10.57
CA GLU A 290 14.40 -14.48 -11.96
C GLU A 290 14.32 -13.24 -12.87
N PHE A 291 13.31 -12.38 -12.67
CA PHE A 291 13.20 -11.13 -13.42
C PHE A 291 14.35 -10.16 -13.12
N LEU A 292 14.74 -10.02 -11.86
CA LEU A 292 15.87 -9.20 -11.47
C LEU A 292 17.19 -9.67 -12.13
N HIS A 293 17.45 -10.98 -12.12
CA HIS A 293 18.61 -11.57 -12.79
C HIS A 293 18.62 -11.31 -14.30
N PHE A 294 17.45 -11.27 -14.93
CA PHE A 294 17.33 -10.86 -16.33
C PHE A 294 17.67 -9.38 -16.51
N LEU A 295 17.14 -8.49 -15.65
CA LEU A 295 17.42 -7.05 -15.73
C LEU A 295 18.91 -6.73 -15.57
N ASP A 296 19.63 -7.43 -14.69
CA ASP A 296 21.07 -7.22 -14.48
C ASP A 296 21.93 -7.54 -15.73
N LYS A 297 21.40 -8.28 -16.71
CA LYS A 297 22.08 -8.54 -18.00
C LYS A 297 21.95 -7.38 -18.99
N ILE A 298 21.02 -6.45 -18.76
CA ILE A 298 20.72 -5.35 -19.68
C ILE A 298 21.63 -4.17 -19.39
N LYS A 299 22.40 -3.72 -20.40
CA LYS A 299 23.32 -2.59 -20.27
C LYS A 299 22.79 -1.29 -20.88
N THR A 300 22.13 -1.38 -22.04
CA THR A 300 21.68 -0.22 -22.82
C THR A 300 20.33 -0.50 -23.42
N ILE A 301 19.50 0.53 -23.51
CA ILE A 301 18.11 0.46 -23.98
C ILE A 301 17.85 1.63 -24.92
N ASP A 302 17.12 1.38 -26.00
CA ASP A 302 16.71 2.41 -26.96
C ASP A 302 15.60 3.34 -26.40
N LYS A 303 15.32 4.43 -27.12
CA LYS A 303 14.35 5.46 -26.69
C LYS A 303 12.92 4.91 -26.55
N GLU A 304 12.50 3.99 -27.43
CA GLU A 304 11.16 3.38 -27.43
C GLU A 304 10.95 2.50 -26.19
N GLN A 305 11.94 1.68 -25.86
CA GLN A 305 11.91 0.80 -24.69
C GLN A 305 11.95 1.57 -23.37
N LYS A 306 12.64 2.73 -23.29
CA LYS A 306 12.61 3.60 -22.10
C LYS A 306 11.20 4.10 -21.77
N TYR A 307 10.40 4.40 -22.80
CA TYR A 307 9.02 4.80 -22.61
C TYR A 307 8.20 3.65 -22.02
N ILE A 308 8.30 2.45 -22.59
CA ILE A 308 7.61 1.26 -22.10
C ILE A 308 7.98 0.94 -20.65
N LEU A 309 9.24 1.18 -20.27
CA LEU A 309 9.68 1.02 -18.88
C LEU A 309 8.95 1.94 -17.89
N LYS A 310 8.72 3.21 -18.22
CA LYS A 310 7.93 4.11 -17.37
C LYS A 310 6.56 3.48 -17.06
N TRP A 311 5.94 2.84 -18.06
CA TRP A 311 4.60 2.27 -17.97
C TRP A 311 4.61 0.97 -17.16
N LEU A 312 5.65 0.16 -17.36
CA LEU A 312 5.88 -1.03 -16.54
C LEU A 312 6.04 -0.67 -15.06
N ILE A 313 6.77 0.40 -14.74
CA ILE A 313 6.94 0.90 -13.36
C ILE A 313 5.59 1.31 -12.76
N VAL A 314 4.76 2.05 -13.50
CA VAL A 314 3.40 2.44 -13.07
C VAL A 314 2.52 1.21 -12.82
N TYR A 315 2.55 0.23 -13.74
CA TYR A 315 1.79 -1.00 -13.58
C TYR A 315 2.23 -1.82 -12.36
N ILE A 316 3.54 -1.93 -12.13
CA ILE A 316 4.10 -2.58 -10.94
C ILE A 316 3.64 -1.84 -9.69
N ASN A 317 3.75 -0.50 -9.65
CA ASN A 317 3.27 0.31 -8.51
C ASN A 317 1.81 0.00 -8.16
N LYS A 318 0.92 -0.02 -9.17
CA LYS A 318 -0.50 -0.35 -8.95
C LYS A 318 -0.70 -1.79 -8.49
N SER A 319 0.06 -2.74 -9.06
CA SER A 319 0.00 -4.15 -8.68
C SER A 319 0.47 -4.40 -7.24
N LEU A 320 1.33 -3.54 -6.70
CA LEU A 320 1.78 -3.62 -5.31
C LEU A 320 0.71 -3.22 -4.27
N GLU A 321 -0.40 -2.60 -4.69
CA GLU A 321 -1.51 -2.25 -3.78
C GLU A 321 -2.10 -3.49 -3.08
N ILE A 322 -1.95 -4.69 -3.66
CA ILE A 322 -2.38 -5.95 -3.01
C ILE A 322 -1.69 -6.17 -1.66
N TYR A 323 -0.49 -5.63 -1.47
CA TYR A 323 0.28 -5.74 -0.22
C TYR A 323 -0.03 -4.62 0.77
N LYS A 324 -0.87 -3.64 0.44
CA LYS A 324 -1.13 -2.44 1.27
C LYS A 324 -1.70 -2.77 2.64
N SER A 325 -2.58 -3.76 2.72
CA SER A 325 -3.15 -4.27 3.97
C SER A 325 -2.07 -4.79 4.92
N SER A 326 -1.02 -5.41 4.38
CA SER A 326 0.10 -5.97 5.13
C SER A 326 1.22 -4.98 5.41
N LEU A 327 1.39 -3.99 4.52
CA LEU A 327 2.25 -2.83 4.73
C LEU A 327 1.68 -1.88 5.78
N LYS A 328 0.40 -2.06 6.17
CA LYS A 328 -0.34 -1.30 7.17
C LYS A 328 0.04 0.18 7.12
N GLN A 329 -0.02 0.77 5.92
CA GLN A 329 0.25 2.20 5.75
C GLN A 329 -0.77 3.07 6.52
N GLU A 330 -1.76 2.47 7.18
CA GLU A 330 -2.75 3.14 8.04
C GLU A 330 -2.35 3.13 9.53
N HIS A 331 -1.33 2.37 9.94
CA HIS A 331 -0.97 2.16 11.36
C HIS A 331 0.54 2.30 11.62
N PHE A 332 0.93 2.63 12.86
CA PHE A 332 2.32 2.56 13.30
C PHE A 332 2.74 1.09 13.43
N VAL A 333 3.79 0.69 12.70
CA VAL A 333 4.26 -0.71 12.67
C VAL A 333 5.67 -0.80 13.21
N PHE A 334 5.88 -1.66 14.20
CA PHE A 334 7.21 -2.06 14.63
C PHE A 334 7.56 -3.43 14.02
N SER A 335 8.82 -3.63 13.64
CA SER A 335 9.30 -4.89 13.03
C SER A 335 8.97 -6.14 13.86
N GLN A 336 8.87 -5.96 15.18
CA GLN A 336 8.65 -7.00 16.17
C GLN A 336 7.18 -7.45 16.30
N SER A 337 6.22 -6.70 15.72
CA SER A 337 4.78 -7.00 15.75
C SER A 337 4.28 -7.75 14.50
N LEU A 338 5.14 -7.94 13.50
CA LEU A 338 4.77 -8.57 12.24
C LEU A 338 4.75 -10.10 12.35
N ASN A 339 3.64 -10.71 11.89
CA ASN A 339 3.54 -12.16 11.77
C ASN A 339 4.33 -12.68 10.53
N ASN A 340 4.47 -14.00 10.40
CA ASN A 340 5.28 -14.59 9.33
C ASN A 340 4.71 -14.31 7.91
N ILE A 341 3.38 -14.19 7.77
CA ILE A 341 2.73 -13.89 6.49
C ILE A 341 3.06 -12.46 6.07
N GLN A 342 2.87 -11.49 6.98
CA GLN A 342 3.17 -10.08 6.75
C GLN A 342 4.65 -9.88 6.41
N LYS A 343 5.57 -10.56 7.11
CA LYS A 343 7.01 -10.50 6.78
C LYS A 343 7.30 -10.99 5.37
N LYS A 344 6.62 -12.03 4.91
CA LYS A 344 6.77 -12.56 3.54
C LYS A 344 6.26 -11.55 2.50
N GLU A 345 5.11 -10.94 2.74
CA GLU A 345 4.52 -9.92 1.84
C GLU A 345 5.37 -8.65 1.79
N ILE A 346 5.88 -8.18 2.94
CA ILE A 346 6.81 -7.04 2.99
C ILE A 346 8.10 -7.37 2.24
N THR A 347 8.61 -8.59 2.36
CA THR A 347 9.80 -9.03 1.59
C THR A 347 9.53 -8.97 0.08
N LYS A 348 8.38 -9.47 -0.38
CA LYS A 348 7.97 -9.36 -1.80
C LYS A 348 7.86 -7.91 -2.25
N TYR A 349 7.26 -7.06 -1.44
CA TYR A 349 7.13 -5.63 -1.73
C TYR A 349 8.51 -4.95 -1.87
N ILE A 350 9.44 -5.23 -0.97
CA ILE A 350 10.82 -4.72 -1.01
C ILE A 350 11.55 -5.21 -2.27
N ASN A 351 11.36 -6.48 -2.66
CA ASN A 351 11.94 -7.02 -3.89
C ASN A 351 11.45 -6.26 -5.12
N TRP A 352 10.15 -6.01 -5.21
CA TRP A 352 9.55 -5.23 -6.29
C TRP A 352 10.00 -3.77 -6.29
N LEU A 353 10.16 -3.14 -5.13
CA LEU A 353 10.74 -1.79 -5.05
C LEU A 353 12.15 -1.77 -5.68
N TYR A 354 12.99 -2.76 -5.37
CA TYR A 354 14.33 -2.84 -5.97
C TYR A 354 14.30 -3.07 -7.48
N ILE A 355 13.38 -3.90 -7.97
CA ILE A 355 13.14 -4.06 -9.41
C ILE A 355 12.74 -2.73 -10.04
N GLN A 356 11.84 -1.96 -9.43
CA GLN A 356 11.44 -0.65 -9.95
C GLN A 356 12.59 0.36 -9.93
N ILE A 357 13.49 0.31 -8.94
CA ILE A 357 14.71 1.12 -8.91
C ILE A 357 15.58 0.78 -10.11
N LYS A 358 15.80 -0.51 -10.41
CA LYS A 358 16.55 -0.96 -11.58
C LYS A 358 15.90 -0.52 -12.90
N LEU A 359 14.58 -0.69 -13.03
CA LEU A 359 13.83 -0.23 -14.20
C LEU A 359 13.92 1.31 -14.36
N SER A 360 13.84 2.06 -13.26
CA SER A 360 13.95 3.52 -13.25
C SER A 360 15.34 3.97 -13.68
N SER A 361 16.39 3.31 -13.20
CA SER A 361 17.78 3.56 -13.63
C SER A 361 17.97 3.27 -15.12
N LEU A 362 17.40 2.16 -15.62
CA LEU A 362 17.42 1.78 -17.03
C LEU A 362 16.68 2.79 -17.94
N ALA A 363 15.65 3.44 -17.40
CA ALA A 363 14.87 4.49 -18.07
C ALA A 363 15.40 5.92 -17.85
N ASP A 364 16.55 6.10 -17.17
CA ASP A 364 17.12 7.40 -16.75
C ASP A 364 16.16 8.27 -15.88
N LEU A 365 15.26 7.64 -15.13
CA LEU A 365 14.34 8.30 -14.20
C LEU A 365 14.98 8.47 -12.82
N VAL A 366 15.93 9.40 -12.72
CA VAL A 366 16.74 9.58 -11.49
C VAL A 366 15.87 9.92 -10.25
N VAL A 367 14.93 10.85 -10.41
CA VAL A 367 14.04 11.27 -9.31
C VAL A 367 13.16 10.11 -8.83
N GLU A 368 12.57 9.36 -9.77
CA GLU A 368 11.75 8.18 -9.46
C GLU A 368 12.59 7.13 -8.72
N SER A 369 13.78 6.84 -9.23
CA SER A 369 14.73 5.91 -8.62
C SER A 369 15.04 6.29 -7.17
N ASN A 370 15.24 7.57 -6.88
CA ASN A 370 15.56 8.04 -5.54
C ASN A 370 14.38 7.98 -4.56
N ILE A 371 13.16 8.29 -5.02
CA ILE A 371 11.93 8.11 -4.22
C ILE A 371 11.75 6.63 -3.88
N LEU A 372 11.88 5.73 -4.85
CA LEU A 372 11.77 4.28 -4.65
C LEU A 372 12.89 3.74 -3.75
N SER A 373 14.11 4.26 -3.89
CA SER A 373 15.26 3.91 -3.05
C SER A 373 15.06 4.31 -1.58
N SER A 374 14.50 5.49 -1.34
CA SER A 374 14.10 5.90 0.01
C SER A 374 13.07 4.96 0.60
N LYS A 375 12.03 4.61 -0.16
CA LYS A 375 11.03 3.61 0.26
C LYS A 375 11.70 2.27 0.56
N PHE A 376 12.61 1.81 -0.30
CA PHE A 376 13.32 0.56 -0.12
C PHE A 376 14.06 0.51 1.22
N TYR A 377 14.83 1.56 1.57
CA TYR A 377 15.49 1.64 2.88
C TYR A 377 14.49 1.69 4.03
N ARG A 378 13.46 2.54 3.92
CA ARG A 378 12.42 2.69 4.94
C ARG A 378 11.70 1.38 5.24
N PHE A 379 11.26 0.65 4.21
CA PHE A 379 10.55 -0.63 4.40
C PHE A 379 11.47 -1.74 4.91
N ASN A 380 12.77 -1.73 4.58
CA ASN A 380 13.73 -2.67 5.16
C ASN A 380 13.86 -2.54 6.69
N THR A 381 13.60 -1.36 7.26
CA THR A 381 13.58 -1.19 8.73
C THR A 381 12.51 -2.05 9.41
N LEU A 382 11.43 -2.40 8.71
CA LEU A 382 10.36 -3.25 9.22
C LEU A 382 10.77 -4.73 9.33
N LEU A 383 11.82 -5.15 8.63
CA LEU A 383 12.33 -6.52 8.67
C LEU A 383 13.56 -6.68 9.59
N ASN A 384 14.09 -5.56 10.11
CA ASN A 384 15.27 -5.52 10.96
C ASN A 384 14.91 -5.12 12.40
N ASN A 385 15.52 -5.79 13.38
CA ASN A 385 15.30 -5.54 14.80
C ASN A 385 16.38 -4.64 15.43
N ASN A 386 17.44 -4.29 14.70
CA ASN A 386 18.54 -3.47 15.20
C ASN A 386 18.22 -1.97 14.98
N SER A 387 17.97 -1.24 16.09
CA SER A 387 17.61 0.18 16.06
C SER A 387 18.68 1.05 15.39
N ALA A 388 19.96 0.83 15.68
CA ALA A 388 21.06 1.62 15.11
C ALA A 388 21.16 1.45 13.59
N LEU A 389 20.99 0.21 13.09
CA LEU A 389 20.95 -0.03 11.65
C LEU A 389 19.70 0.61 11.01
N ASN A 390 18.56 0.58 11.68
CA ASN A 390 17.34 1.22 11.18
C ASN A 390 17.48 2.74 11.09
N GLU A 391 18.08 3.39 12.10
CA GLU A 391 18.41 4.81 12.03
C GLU A 391 19.31 5.13 10.83
N LYS A 392 20.37 4.34 10.65
CA LYS A 392 21.30 4.46 9.51
C LYS A 392 20.56 4.39 8.16
N LEU A 393 19.65 3.43 8.00
CA LEU A 393 18.84 3.31 6.78
C LEU A 393 17.94 4.53 6.55
N LEU A 394 17.28 5.05 7.59
CA LEU A 394 16.40 6.21 7.48
C LEU A 394 17.16 7.52 7.18
N LEU A 395 18.37 7.68 7.71
CA LEU A 395 19.24 8.82 7.37
C LEU A 395 19.63 8.81 5.88
N ASN A 396 19.95 7.64 5.34
CA ASN A 396 20.23 7.47 3.91
C ASN A 396 18.98 7.66 3.05
N ALA A 397 17.83 7.14 3.50
CA ALA A 397 16.55 7.34 2.82
C ALA A 397 16.24 8.84 2.65
N PHE A 398 16.37 9.61 3.73
CA PHE A 398 16.16 11.06 3.71
C PHE A 398 17.13 11.80 2.78
N TYR A 399 18.40 11.41 2.78
CA TYR A 399 19.40 12.01 1.90
C TYR A 399 19.03 11.86 0.42
N PHE A 400 18.52 10.69 0.02
CA PHE A 400 18.14 10.42 -1.37
C PHE A 400 16.95 11.29 -1.82
N VAL A 401 15.90 11.42 -0.99
CA VAL A 401 14.74 12.28 -1.34
C VAL A 401 15.01 13.77 -1.15
N SER A 402 16.06 14.14 -0.40
CA SER A 402 16.50 15.53 -0.27
C SER A 402 17.41 15.97 -1.43
N ASN A 403 18.09 15.02 -2.07
CA ASN A 403 18.92 15.23 -3.26
C ASN A 403 18.39 14.40 -4.45
N PRO A 404 17.14 14.65 -4.91
CA PRO A 404 16.42 13.75 -5.81
C PRO A 404 16.99 13.72 -7.24
N THR A 405 17.80 14.71 -7.63
CA THR A 405 18.42 14.80 -8.96
C THR A 405 19.74 14.06 -9.08
N ASP A 406 20.34 13.68 -7.95
CA ASP A 406 21.66 13.04 -7.91
C ASP A 406 21.52 11.54 -8.14
N LYS A 407 22.44 10.94 -8.89
CA LYS A 407 22.43 9.48 -9.09
C LYS A 407 23.00 8.79 -7.85
N HIS A 408 22.17 8.04 -7.15
CA HIS A 408 22.59 7.23 -6.01
C HIS A 408 22.54 5.73 -6.33
N ILE A 409 23.35 4.95 -5.62
CA ILE A 409 23.41 3.49 -5.74
C ILE A 409 23.11 2.88 -4.37
N ILE A 410 22.32 1.81 -4.35
CA ILE A 410 22.05 1.03 -3.14
C ILE A 410 22.99 -0.18 -3.13
N PRO A 411 23.80 -0.36 -2.08
CA PRO A 411 24.69 -1.51 -1.98
C PRO A 411 23.90 -2.74 -1.50
N VAL A 412 23.57 -3.64 -2.42
CA VAL A 412 22.84 -4.89 -2.14
C VAL A 412 23.52 -6.10 -2.76
N GLN A 413 23.26 -7.26 -2.18
CA GLN A 413 23.60 -8.58 -2.72
C GLN A 413 22.36 -9.47 -2.80
N ILE A 414 22.37 -10.47 -3.69
CA ILE A 414 21.29 -11.45 -3.83
C ILE A 414 21.78 -12.78 -3.22
N ASN A 415 21.20 -13.18 -2.09
CA ASN A 415 21.51 -14.45 -1.41
C ASN A 415 20.23 -15.25 -1.19
N ASN A 416 20.24 -16.55 -1.54
CA ASN A 416 19.10 -17.47 -1.33
C ASN A 416 17.74 -16.88 -1.76
N ASN A 417 17.68 -16.22 -2.93
CA ASN A 417 16.51 -15.54 -3.46
C ASN A 417 15.97 -14.39 -2.58
N LYS A 418 16.85 -13.72 -1.83
CA LYS A 418 16.54 -12.50 -1.07
C LYS A 418 17.53 -11.39 -1.41
N ILE A 419 17.03 -10.18 -1.47
CA ILE A 419 17.82 -8.97 -1.63
C ILE A 419 18.26 -8.52 -0.24
N GLU A 420 19.57 -8.52 0.01
CA GLU A 420 20.17 -8.16 1.29
C GLU A 420 20.99 -6.87 1.16
N ILE A 421 20.78 -5.93 2.07
CA ILE A 421 21.57 -4.69 2.12
C ILE A 421 22.96 -5.01 2.67
N LEU A 422 23.99 -4.55 1.98
CA LEU A 422 25.38 -4.58 2.42
C LEU A 422 25.63 -3.42 3.39
N TYR A 423 25.20 -3.58 4.65
CA TYR A 423 25.25 -2.51 5.67
C TYR A 423 26.62 -1.87 5.89
N LYS A 424 27.72 -2.56 5.56
CA LYS A 424 29.09 -2.03 5.66
C LYS A 424 29.39 -0.94 4.62
N GLU A 425 28.70 -0.96 3.47
CA GLU A 425 28.90 -0.02 2.37
C GLU A 425 27.92 1.16 2.44
N VAL A 426 26.86 1.05 3.25
CA VAL A 426 25.95 2.16 3.53
C VAL A 426 26.66 3.18 4.41
N SER A 427 26.53 4.48 4.10
CA SER A 427 27.09 5.56 4.94
C SER A 427 26.42 5.58 6.32
N GLU A 428 27.17 5.84 7.40
CA GLU A 428 26.60 5.98 8.75
C GLU A 428 25.61 7.14 8.82
N ASN A 429 26.01 8.32 8.30
CA ASN A 429 25.09 9.44 8.11
C ASN A 429 25.56 10.30 6.93
N PRO A 430 24.91 10.20 5.75
CA PRO A 430 25.28 11.01 4.59
C PRO A 430 24.87 12.49 4.71
N ASN A 431 24.12 12.88 5.74
CA ASN A 431 23.65 14.25 5.92
C ASN A 431 24.60 15.12 6.74
N GLU A 432 25.72 14.60 7.25
CA GLU A 432 26.59 15.35 8.17
C GLU A 432 27.19 16.62 7.53
N SER A 433 26.99 17.74 8.21
CA SER A 433 27.52 19.07 7.86
C SER A 433 27.71 19.91 9.12
N ILE A 434 28.25 21.13 8.98
CA ILE A 434 28.51 22.06 10.10
C ILE A 434 27.17 22.39 10.79
N LYS A 435 27.11 22.32 12.13
CA LYS A 435 25.88 22.64 12.88
C LYS A 435 25.50 24.11 12.74
N LEU A 436 24.20 24.38 12.65
CA LEU A 436 23.69 25.76 12.77
C LEU A 436 23.84 26.25 14.20
N ASP A 437 24.34 27.47 14.32
CA ASP A 437 24.27 28.23 15.56
C ASP A 437 22.86 28.83 15.71
N LEU A 438 22.20 28.57 16.84
CA LEU A 438 20.78 28.85 17.06
C LEU A 438 20.57 29.81 18.25
N ASP A 439 21.39 30.85 18.35
CA ASP A 439 21.34 31.88 19.40
C ASP A 439 20.09 32.79 19.37
N GLY A 440 19.07 32.45 18.56
CA GLY A 440 17.79 33.16 18.48
C GLY A 440 17.79 34.43 17.63
N SER A 441 18.95 34.84 17.09
CA SER A 441 19.08 35.92 16.12
C SER A 441 18.46 35.57 14.75
N PRO A 442 17.93 36.56 14.01
CA PRO A 442 17.44 36.35 12.64
C PRO A 442 18.57 35.80 11.76
N VAL A 443 18.31 34.71 11.05
CA VAL A 443 19.30 34.09 10.17
C VAL A 443 18.94 34.38 8.72
N LYS A 444 19.92 34.76 7.91
CA LYS A 444 19.70 35.02 6.49
C LYS A 444 19.72 33.70 5.71
N ALA A 445 18.59 33.35 5.10
CA ALA A 445 18.45 32.17 4.25
C ALA A 445 18.42 32.56 2.76
N LYS A 446 19.00 31.70 1.93
CA LYS A 446 18.89 31.76 0.47
C LYS A 446 17.77 30.87 0.01
N ILE A 447 16.81 31.39 -0.72
CA ILE A 447 15.69 30.66 -1.31
C ILE A 447 16.06 30.36 -2.76
N ILE A 448 16.17 29.07 -3.08
CA ILE A 448 16.86 28.59 -4.29
C ILE A 448 15.91 28.03 -5.35
N GLN A 449 14.79 27.44 -4.93
CA GLN A 449 13.90 26.74 -5.84
C GLN A 449 12.49 26.69 -5.29
N LYS A 450 11.50 26.81 -6.16
CA LYS A 450 10.11 26.50 -5.82
C LYS A 450 9.98 25.00 -5.53
N HIS A 451 9.12 24.66 -4.58
CA HIS A 451 8.84 23.26 -4.22
C HIS A 451 7.40 23.13 -3.72
N TYR A 452 6.89 21.90 -3.58
CA TYR A 452 5.48 21.66 -3.25
C TYR A 452 4.99 22.49 -2.04
N ASN A 453 4.06 23.42 -2.29
CA ASN A 453 3.51 24.37 -1.30
C ASN A 453 4.57 25.18 -0.51
N GLY A 454 5.65 25.62 -1.15
CA GLY A 454 6.64 26.51 -0.56
C GLY A 454 7.90 26.65 -1.41
N PHE A 455 9.04 26.84 -0.75
CA PHE A 455 10.33 26.95 -1.40
C PHE A 455 11.41 26.18 -0.65
N LYS A 456 12.34 25.58 -1.40
CA LYS A 456 13.62 25.10 -0.86
C LYS A 456 14.49 26.30 -0.54
N CYS A 457 15.16 26.25 0.60
CA CYS A 457 16.08 27.27 1.03
C CYS A 457 17.32 26.64 1.67
N THR A 458 18.40 27.42 1.76
CA THR A 458 19.64 27.01 2.40
C THR A 458 20.10 28.08 3.37
N ILE A 459 20.73 27.65 4.45
CA ILE A 459 21.51 28.51 5.34
C ILE A 459 22.89 27.87 5.41
N ASN A 460 23.91 28.59 4.95
CA ASN A 460 25.22 28.02 4.64
C ASN A 460 25.05 26.83 3.67
N ASP A 461 25.43 25.62 4.08
CA ASP A 461 25.33 24.38 3.29
C ASP A 461 24.17 23.46 3.73
N ILE A 462 23.32 23.93 4.65
CA ILE A 462 22.24 23.11 5.21
C ILE A 462 20.96 23.38 4.43
N ASN A 463 20.31 22.30 4.01
CA ASN A 463 19.03 22.36 3.31
C ASN A 463 17.87 22.63 4.28
N GLY A 464 16.90 23.39 3.81
CA GLY A 464 15.70 23.66 4.56
C GLY A 464 14.53 24.03 3.68
N PHE A 465 13.40 24.33 4.32
CA PHE A 465 12.16 24.62 3.63
C PHE A 465 11.42 25.80 4.25
N LEU A 466 10.96 26.70 3.39
CA LEU A 466 10.10 27.82 3.70
C LEU A 466 8.67 27.51 3.21
N PRO A 467 7.73 27.14 4.09
CA PRO A 467 6.35 26.83 3.72
C PRO A 467 5.60 28.06 3.18
N PHE A 468 4.71 27.86 2.21
CA PHE A 468 3.93 28.94 1.58
C PHE A 468 3.14 29.81 2.59
N GLN A 469 2.57 29.18 3.62
CA GLN A 469 1.84 29.88 4.69
C GLN A 469 2.73 30.75 5.59
N ASN A 470 4.05 30.54 5.55
CA ASN A 470 5.05 31.26 6.33
C ASN A 470 5.78 32.33 5.49
N ILE A 471 5.23 32.70 4.33
CA ILE A 471 5.75 33.72 3.42
C ILE A 471 4.90 34.98 3.55
N PHE A 472 5.56 36.06 3.95
CA PHE A 472 4.95 37.38 4.16
C PHE A 472 5.30 38.35 3.02
N ASP A 473 6.43 38.14 2.34
CA ASP A 473 6.77 38.89 1.13
C ASP A 473 5.83 38.50 -0.03
N THR A 474 5.07 39.47 -0.54
CA THR A 474 4.12 39.26 -1.64
C THR A 474 4.80 38.90 -2.95
N ASP A 475 5.94 39.51 -3.26
CA ASP A 475 6.64 39.31 -4.53
C ASP A 475 7.23 37.89 -4.60
N LEU A 476 7.80 37.41 -3.49
CA LEU A 476 8.25 36.02 -3.37
C LEU A 476 7.07 35.05 -3.44
N LYS A 477 5.97 35.35 -2.75
CA LYS A 477 4.80 34.48 -2.66
C LYS A 477 4.16 34.22 -4.02
N TYR A 478 4.11 35.24 -4.88
CA TYR A 478 3.57 35.16 -6.24
C TYR A 478 4.63 34.91 -7.31
N TYR A 479 5.86 34.60 -6.94
CA TYR A 479 6.95 34.33 -7.88
C TYR A 479 6.66 33.09 -8.74
N THR A 480 6.80 33.24 -10.06
CA THR A 480 6.38 32.23 -11.05
C THR A 480 7.53 31.40 -11.60
N GLN A 481 8.76 31.91 -11.61
CA GLN A 481 9.91 31.16 -12.14
C GLN A 481 10.35 30.05 -11.19
N GLU A 482 10.86 28.95 -11.74
CA GLU A 482 11.20 27.73 -11.00
C GLU A 482 12.48 27.87 -10.15
N ASN A 483 13.52 28.49 -10.73
CA ASN A 483 14.80 28.75 -10.08
C ASN A 483 14.83 30.18 -9.52
N LEU A 484 15.20 30.32 -8.24
CA LEU A 484 15.27 31.58 -7.54
C LEU A 484 16.71 31.84 -7.07
N ASP A 485 17.07 33.12 -7.03
CA ASP A 485 18.20 33.60 -6.25
C ASP A 485 17.67 34.71 -5.37
N TRP A 486 17.10 34.33 -4.22
CA TRP A 486 16.39 35.24 -3.34
C TRP A 486 16.95 35.10 -1.93
N GLU A 487 17.14 36.21 -1.22
CA GLU A 487 17.58 36.18 0.17
C GLU A 487 16.50 36.72 1.09
N SER A 488 16.31 36.09 2.26
CA SER A 488 15.40 36.59 3.28
C SER A 488 15.90 36.29 4.69
N ASN A 489 15.65 37.20 5.63
CA ASN A 489 15.81 36.90 7.05
C ASN A 489 14.66 35.99 7.50
N VAL A 490 15.01 34.88 8.14
CA VAL A 490 14.06 33.87 8.58
C VAL A 490 14.26 33.53 10.06
N LYS A 491 13.16 33.11 10.69
CA LYS A 491 13.16 32.44 11.99
C LYS A 491 13.06 30.93 11.74
N ILE A 492 13.97 30.17 12.35
CA ILE A 492 13.94 28.70 12.29
C ILE A 492 12.87 28.19 13.27
N ASN A 493 11.87 27.47 12.76
CA ASN A 493 10.78 26.90 13.57
C ASN A 493 11.12 25.50 14.05
N LEU A 494 11.77 24.70 13.20
CA LEU A 494 12.22 23.34 13.50
C LEU A 494 13.62 23.15 12.92
N TYR A 495 14.52 22.54 13.68
CA TYR A 495 15.85 22.13 13.21
C TYR A 495 16.20 20.73 13.71
N CYS A 496 16.71 19.90 12.81
CA CYS A 496 17.25 18.60 13.13
C CYS A 496 18.72 18.52 12.72
N SER A 497 19.60 18.29 13.69
CA SER A 497 21.03 18.13 13.46
C SER A 497 21.39 16.79 12.82
N ARG A 498 20.65 15.70 13.06
CA ARG A 498 20.96 14.39 12.45
C ARG A 498 20.68 14.38 10.95
N PHE A 499 19.53 14.93 10.55
CA PHE A 499 19.16 15.06 9.14
C PHE A 499 19.73 16.33 8.48
N GLN A 500 20.36 17.22 9.26
CA GLN A 500 20.79 18.56 8.84
C GLN A 500 19.72 19.26 7.99
N TYR A 501 18.54 19.41 8.60
CA TYR A 501 17.37 19.97 7.92
C TYR A 501 16.61 20.91 8.83
N PHE A 502 16.15 22.03 8.26
CA PHE A 502 15.34 23.00 8.98
C PHE A 502 14.05 23.37 8.26
N ILE A 503 13.06 23.80 9.03
CA ILE A 503 11.84 24.44 8.54
C ILE A 503 11.78 25.84 9.16
N CYS A 504 11.58 26.86 8.33
CA CYS A 504 11.63 28.25 8.77
C CYS A 504 10.36 29.04 8.43
N GLN A 505 10.33 30.29 8.86
CA GLN A 505 9.33 31.28 8.50
C GLN A 505 9.99 32.62 8.25
N GLN A 506 9.44 33.42 7.33
CA GLN A 506 9.84 34.82 7.21
C GLN A 506 9.42 35.61 8.44
N PHE A 507 10.07 36.73 8.71
CA PHE A 507 9.51 37.72 9.62
C PHE A 507 8.34 38.45 8.94
N ASP A 508 7.40 38.93 9.75
CA ASP A 508 6.34 39.82 9.27
C ASP A 508 6.96 41.07 8.62
N VAL A 509 6.31 41.64 7.60
CA VAL A 509 6.81 42.80 6.84
C VAL A 509 7.00 44.01 7.75
N ASP A 510 6.20 44.12 8.82
CA ASP A 510 6.28 45.20 9.81
C ASP A 510 7.38 44.98 10.87
N SER A 511 8.06 43.83 10.88
CA SER A 511 9.10 43.50 11.85
C SER A 511 10.43 44.22 11.54
N VAL A 512 11.13 44.69 12.58
CA VAL A 512 12.49 45.24 12.45
C VAL A 512 13.49 44.24 11.86
N ASN A 513 13.23 42.94 12.03
CA ASN A 513 14.08 41.87 11.52
C ASN A 513 13.73 41.45 10.08
N TYR A 514 12.72 42.08 9.45
CA TYR A 514 12.31 41.77 8.09
C TYR A 514 13.40 42.15 7.07
N TYR A 515 13.69 41.19 6.19
CA TYR A 515 14.51 41.40 5.01
C TYR A 515 14.10 40.36 3.98
N SER A 516 13.92 40.79 2.74
CA SER A 516 13.59 39.92 1.61
C SER A 516 13.99 40.62 0.32
N LYS A 517 14.76 39.95 -0.54
CA LYS A 517 15.29 40.54 -1.77
C LYS A 517 15.53 39.50 -2.86
N ASN A 518 15.00 39.75 -4.06
CA ASN A 518 15.37 39.03 -5.26
C ASN A 518 16.73 39.53 -5.79
N LEU A 519 17.67 38.62 -6.03
CA LEU A 519 19.02 38.91 -6.52
C LEU A 519 19.20 38.56 -8.01
N LYS A 520 18.23 37.91 -8.65
CA LYS A 520 18.33 37.43 -10.04
C LYS A 520 18.16 38.57 -11.04
N GLN A 521 19.03 38.64 -12.05
CA GLN A 521 18.83 39.49 -13.23
C GLN A 521 17.92 38.75 -14.23
N ASN A 522 16.81 39.38 -14.65
CA ASN A 522 15.88 38.77 -15.61
C ASN A 522 16.55 38.59 -16.98
N THR A 523 16.77 37.34 -17.42
CA THR A 523 17.03 37.00 -18.82
C THR A 523 15.73 37.06 -19.61
N VAL A 524 15.75 37.74 -20.76
CA VAL A 524 14.56 37.95 -21.61
C VAL A 524 14.51 36.88 -22.70
N LEU A 525 13.42 36.11 -22.72
CA LEU A 525 13.08 35.13 -23.76
C LEU A 525 12.76 35.82 -25.10
N LYS A 526 13.26 35.30 -26.23
CA LYS A 526 12.95 35.80 -27.57
C LYS A 526 12.01 34.86 -28.29
N ILE A 527 11.02 35.41 -28.99
CA ILE A 527 10.11 34.63 -29.85
C ILE A 527 10.94 33.78 -30.80
N GLY A 528 10.67 32.48 -30.82
CA GLY A 528 11.40 31.50 -31.61
C GLY A 528 12.39 30.63 -30.85
N ASP A 529 12.71 30.98 -29.60
CA ASP A 529 13.51 30.12 -28.74
C ASP A 529 12.75 28.81 -28.45
N VAL A 530 13.45 27.67 -28.55
CA VAL A 530 12.93 26.39 -28.07
C VAL A 530 13.42 26.20 -26.64
N ILE A 531 12.47 26.06 -25.72
CA ILE A 531 12.75 25.89 -24.28
C ILE A 531 12.21 24.54 -23.81
N SER A 532 12.81 23.99 -22.76
CA SER A 532 12.31 22.78 -22.14
C SER A 532 11.17 23.11 -21.19
N GLY A 533 10.06 22.39 -21.33
CA GLY A 533 8.89 22.53 -20.48
C GLY A 533 8.45 21.18 -19.89
N VAL A 534 7.98 21.21 -18.65
CA VAL A 534 7.41 20.06 -17.95
C VAL A 534 5.89 20.12 -18.05
N VAL A 535 5.26 19.09 -18.61
CA VAL A 535 3.80 18.97 -18.69
C VAL A 535 3.21 18.97 -17.27
N LYS A 536 2.34 19.93 -16.96
CA LYS A 536 1.71 20.12 -15.65
C LYS A 536 0.32 19.51 -15.55
N CYS A 537 -0.46 19.55 -16.62
CA CYS A 537 -1.72 18.82 -16.76
C CYS A 537 -2.30 19.00 -18.16
N VAL A 538 -3.15 18.05 -18.55
CA VAL A 538 -4.07 18.17 -19.68
C VAL A 538 -5.44 18.55 -19.12
N LYS A 539 -6.05 19.62 -19.63
CA LYS A 539 -7.37 20.10 -19.19
C LYS A 539 -8.29 20.34 -20.38
N THR A 540 -9.54 19.96 -20.23
CA THR A 540 -10.63 20.41 -21.09
C THR A 540 -11.15 21.75 -20.58
N PHE A 541 -11.33 22.70 -21.49
CA PHE A 541 -11.90 24.00 -21.21
C PHE A 541 -13.39 24.07 -21.57
N ASP A 542 -13.80 23.29 -22.58
CA ASP A 542 -15.19 23.03 -22.98
C ASP A 542 -15.29 21.64 -23.63
N SER A 543 -16.45 21.26 -24.18
CA SER A 543 -16.69 19.92 -24.75
C SER A 543 -15.75 19.56 -25.92
N ASN A 544 -15.10 20.54 -26.56
CA ASN A 544 -14.31 20.34 -27.77
C ASN A 544 -12.87 20.87 -27.69
N ASN A 545 -12.51 21.66 -26.67
CA ASN A 545 -11.19 22.30 -26.55
C ASN A 545 -10.39 21.74 -25.36
N THR A 546 -9.31 21.04 -25.68
CA THR A 546 -8.32 20.54 -24.70
C THR A 546 -7.02 21.35 -24.81
N GLY A 547 -6.35 21.61 -23.69
CA GLY A 547 -5.00 22.19 -23.71
C GLY A 547 -4.10 21.65 -22.62
N ILE A 548 -2.81 21.89 -22.80
CA ILE A 548 -1.74 21.30 -21.99
C ILE A 548 -1.02 22.43 -21.27
N PHE A 549 -1.11 22.44 -19.93
CA PHE A 549 -0.33 23.37 -19.12
C PHE A 549 1.10 22.86 -19.02
N ILE A 550 2.07 23.76 -19.18
CA ILE A 550 3.49 23.43 -19.21
C ILE A 550 4.24 24.42 -18.31
N SER A 551 5.05 23.89 -17.39
CA SER A 551 5.94 24.68 -16.55
C SER A 551 7.30 24.78 -17.22
N THR A 552 7.87 25.97 -17.37
CA THR A 552 9.22 26.18 -17.89
C THR A 552 10.05 26.96 -16.87
N GLU A 553 11.37 27.06 -17.09
CA GLU A 553 12.25 27.88 -16.24
C GLU A 553 11.88 29.37 -16.23
N TYR A 554 11.10 29.84 -17.23
CA TYR A 554 10.65 31.23 -17.38
C TYR A 554 9.20 31.46 -16.92
N GLY A 555 8.52 30.42 -16.45
CA GLY A 555 7.13 30.49 -15.99
C GLY A 555 6.22 29.47 -16.64
N ASP A 556 4.93 29.55 -16.32
CA ASP A 556 3.91 28.63 -16.81
C ASP A 556 3.35 29.11 -18.16
N GLY A 557 3.19 28.17 -19.09
CA GLY A 557 2.54 28.37 -20.37
C GLY A 557 1.42 27.38 -20.64
N LEU A 558 0.62 27.70 -21.65
CA LEU A 558 -0.46 26.86 -22.14
C LEU A 558 -0.22 26.52 -23.60
N LEU A 559 -0.34 25.23 -23.93
CA LEU A 559 -0.29 24.70 -25.28
C LEU A 559 -1.72 24.35 -25.70
N HIS A 560 -2.30 25.15 -26.59
CA HIS A 560 -3.66 24.97 -27.06
C HIS A 560 -3.76 23.82 -28.07
N GLN A 561 -4.93 23.18 -28.19
CA GLN A 561 -5.18 22.06 -29.11
C GLN A 561 -4.63 22.29 -30.53
N ASN A 562 -4.90 23.47 -31.09
CA ASN A 562 -4.49 23.90 -32.43
C ASN A 562 -2.98 24.16 -32.58
N GLN A 563 -2.24 24.19 -31.47
CA GLN A 563 -0.78 24.35 -31.41
C GLN A 563 -0.08 22.99 -31.20
N ILE A 564 -0.82 21.90 -30.97
CA ILE A 564 -0.27 20.57 -30.69
C ILE A 564 -0.08 19.75 -31.96
N SER A 565 -1.14 19.60 -32.76
CA SER A 565 -1.14 18.83 -34.01
C SER A 565 -2.26 19.35 -34.89
N ASP A 566 -2.14 19.15 -36.21
CA ASP A 566 -3.23 19.41 -37.15
C ASP A 566 -4.29 18.29 -37.12
N SER A 567 -4.02 17.16 -36.45
CA SER A 567 -4.95 16.05 -36.24
C SER A 567 -5.79 16.22 -34.97
N TYR A 568 -7.07 15.81 -35.03
CA TYR A 568 -7.96 15.88 -33.87
C TYR A 568 -7.66 14.73 -32.90
N TYR A 569 -7.07 15.08 -31.76
CA TYR A 569 -6.93 14.22 -30.61
C TYR A 569 -7.96 14.63 -29.56
N ASN A 570 -8.65 13.66 -28.95
CA ASN A 570 -9.56 13.93 -27.85
C ASN A 570 -8.79 14.13 -26.53
N PHE A 571 -9.51 14.35 -25.43
CA PHE A 571 -8.88 14.52 -24.12
C PHE A 571 -8.02 13.31 -23.69
N TYR A 572 -8.52 12.09 -23.88
CA TYR A 572 -7.83 10.85 -23.49
C TYR A 572 -6.59 10.59 -24.35
N ASP A 573 -6.68 10.96 -25.62
CA ASP A 573 -5.58 10.96 -26.57
C ASP A 573 -4.42 11.86 -26.08
N TYR A 574 -4.70 13.13 -25.78
CA TYR A 574 -3.67 14.04 -25.24
C TYR A 574 -3.13 13.60 -23.88
N LYS A 575 -3.97 13.01 -23.02
CA LYS A 575 -3.54 12.45 -21.74
C LYS A 575 -2.59 11.26 -21.90
N THR A 576 -2.73 10.52 -22.99
CA THR A 576 -1.85 9.39 -23.34
C THR A 576 -0.52 9.89 -23.93
N ILE A 577 -0.58 10.91 -24.79
CA ILE A 577 0.58 11.47 -25.49
C ILE A 577 1.45 12.33 -24.56
N PHE A 578 0.84 13.18 -23.75
CA PHE A 578 1.51 14.16 -22.89
C PHE A 578 1.27 13.81 -21.43
N SER A 579 2.12 12.94 -20.90
CA SER A 579 2.01 12.54 -19.50
C SER A 579 2.51 13.64 -18.59
N LEU A 580 1.84 13.81 -17.46
CA LEU A 580 2.20 14.82 -16.48
C LEU A 580 3.61 14.55 -15.92
N GLY A 581 4.46 15.56 -15.92
CA GLY A 581 5.87 15.47 -15.58
C GLY A 581 6.79 15.23 -16.78
N ASP A 582 6.27 14.96 -17.99
CA ASP A 582 7.11 14.82 -19.17
C ASP A 582 7.82 16.13 -19.49
N LYS A 583 9.15 16.04 -19.65
CA LYS A 583 9.95 17.11 -20.23
C LYS A 583 9.83 17.05 -21.74
N ILE A 584 9.19 18.06 -22.31
CA ILE A 584 9.02 18.21 -23.75
C ILE A 584 9.66 19.51 -24.22
N PRO A 585 10.26 19.54 -25.43
CA PRO A 585 10.61 20.79 -26.06
C PRO A 585 9.33 21.55 -26.39
N VAL A 586 9.34 22.87 -26.21
CA VAL A 586 8.25 23.76 -26.59
C VAL A 586 8.81 25.00 -27.24
N TYR A 587 8.18 25.41 -28.33
CA TYR A 587 8.53 26.60 -29.08
C TYR A 587 7.90 27.83 -28.42
N PHE A 588 8.70 28.84 -28.09
CA PHE A 588 8.19 30.05 -27.46
C PHE A 588 7.57 31.00 -28.51
N MET A 589 6.26 31.24 -28.38
CA MET A 589 5.48 32.05 -29.31
C MET A 589 5.27 33.49 -28.82
N GLY A 590 5.63 33.80 -27.57
CA GLY A 590 5.42 35.11 -26.93
C GLY A 590 4.72 35.01 -25.58
N TYR A 591 4.34 36.15 -25.02
CA TYR A 591 3.60 36.22 -23.75
C TYR A 591 2.11 36.49 -24.00
N ASN A 592 1.25 35.87 -23.19
CA ASN A 592 -0.17 36.19 -23.10
C ASN A 592 -0.50 36.57 -21.65
N GLY A 593 -0.45 37.87 -21.36
CA GLY A 593 -0.40 38.36 -19.98
C GLY A 593 0.88 37.90 -19.28
N ASP A 594 0.75 37.34 -18.08
CA ASP A 594 1.88 36.84 -17.27
C ASP A 594 2.28 35.38 -17.61
N LYS A 595 1.62 34.76 -18.61
CA LYS A 595 1.84 33.36 -19.00
C LYS A 595 2.52 33.25 -20.35
N LEU A 596 3.29 32.18 -20.54
CA LEU A 596 3.94 31.87 -21.82
C LEU A 596 2.92 31.32 -22.82
N ASN A 597 2.94 31.83 -24.04
CA ASN A 597 2.27 31.22 -25.18
C ASN A 597 3.25 30.27 -25.86
N LEU A 598 2.89 28.99 -25.94
CA LEU A 598 3.79 27.91 -26.37
C LEU A 598 3.26 27.22 -27.62
N GLY A 599 4.16 26.73 -28.46
CA GLY A 599 3.86 25.98 -29.67
C GLY A 599 4.55 24.61 -29.67
N PHE A 600 3.86 23.56 -30.08
CA PHE A 600 4.45 22.22 -30.20
C PHE A 600 4.59 21.83 -31.68
N LYS A 601 3.58 22.11 -32.50
CA LYS A 601 3.68 21.94 -33.97
C LYS A 601 4.74 22.84 -34.61
N GLN A 602 5.09 23.95 -33.96
CA GLN A 602 6.17 24.83 -34.41
C GLN A 602 7.57 24.24 -34.23
N LEU A 603 7.70 23.05 -33.61
CA LEU A 603 8.94 22.28 -33.63
C LEU A 603 9.21 21.65 -35.00
N ILE A 604 8.19 21.50 -35.86
CA ILE A 604 8.35 21.02 -37.23
C ILE A 604 9.20 22.05 -38.01
N GLY A 605 10.30 21.58 -38.61
CA GLY A 605 11.31 22.43 -39.25
C GLY A 605 12.42 22.93 -38.32
N THR A 606 12.42 22.55 -37.03
CA THR A 606 13.53 22.78 -36.08
C THR A 606 14.33 21.50 -35.86
N GLU A 607 15.46 21.56 -35.14
CA GLU A 607 16.24 20.36 -34.78
C GLU A 607 15.47 19.36 -33.89
N TYR A 608 14.36 19.79 -33.29
CA TYR A 608 13.47 18.99 -32.43
C TYR A 608 12.29 18.36 -33.19
N GLU A 609 12.25 18.43 -34.52
CA GLU A 609 11.18 17.86 -35.35
C GLU A 609 10.98 16.35 -35.11
N ASN A 610 12.07 15.61 -34.93
CA ASN A 610 11.98 14.18 -34.60
C ASN A 610 11.33 13.94 -33.23
N ASP A 611 11.59 14.79 -32.23
CA ASP A 611 10.97 14.68 -30.91
C ASP A 611 9.46 14.94 -30.97
N TYR A 612 9.02 15.88 -31.81
CA TYR A 612 7.61 16.14 -32.08
C TYR A 612 6.88 14.87 -32.57
N TYR A 613 7.43 14.23 -33.60
CA TYR A 613 6.83 13.01 -34.16
C TYR A 613 6.93 11.82 -33.20
N ASP A 614 8.05 11.67 -32.48
CA ASP A 614 8.22 10.61 -31.49
C ASP A 614 7.18 10.68 -30.37
N ILE A 615 6.85 11.89 -29.90
CA ILE A 615 5.86 12.09 -28.83
C ILE A 615 4.44 11.78 -29.35
N LEU A 616 4.05 12.29 -30.52
CA LEU A 616 2.71 12.05 -31.08
C LEU A 616 2.47 10.58 -31.50
N ASN A 617 3.51 9.83 -31.82
CA ASN A 617 3.40 8.44 -32.28
C ASN A 617 3.29 7.40 -31.13
N GLN A 618 3.31 7.81 -29.86
CA GLN A 618 3.34 6.91 -28.68
C GLN A 618 1.98 6.30 -28.27
N TYR A 619 1.18 5.85 -29.24
CA TYR A 619 -0.13 5.27 -29.01
C TYR A 619 -0.10 3.79 -28.62
N GLY A 620 -0.89 3.43 -27.59
CA GLY A 620 -1.47 2.08 -27.50
C GLY A 620 -1.26 1.32 -26.20
N PHE A 621 -1.11 1.97 -25.05
CA PHE A 621 -1.64 1.33 -23.84
C PHE A 621 -2.81 2.12 -23.29
N ASP A 622 -3.87 1.35 -23.07
CA ASP A 622 -5.10 1.80 -22.46
C ASP A 622 -4.83 1.88 -20.95
N LEU A 623 -4.53 3.08 -20.45
CA LEU A 623 -4.71 3.42 -19.05
C LEU A 623 -6.05 4.13 -18.99
N SER A 624 -7.13 3.34 -18.94
CA SER A 624 -8.50 3.82 -18.81
C SER A 624 -8.79 4.51 -17.47
N GLU A 625 -7.76 4.91 -16.70
CA GLU A 625 -7.91 5.37 -15.33
C GLU A 625 -7.08 6.63 -15.05
N ASP A 626 -7.72 7.60 -14.43
CA ASP A 626 -7.15 8.89 -14.08
C ASP A 626 -6.11 8.73 -12.95
N LEU A 627 -4.82 8.81 -13.29
CA LEU A 627 -3.76 8.94 -12.28
C LEU A 627 -3.99 10.18 -11.41
N THR A 628 -3.95 9.99 -10.10
CA THR A 628 -4.10 11.05 -9.09
C THR A 628 -2.82 11.87 -8.97
N GLU A 629 -2.92 13.09 -8.43
CA GLU A 629 -1.74 13.93 -8.14
C GLU A 629 -0.72 13.23 -7.22
N GLU A 630 -1.21 12.35 -6.35
CA GLU A 630 -0.39 11.54 -5.45
C GLU A 630 0.51 10.53 -6.18
N GLU A 631 0.08 10.08 -7.37
CA GLU A 631 0.75 9.02 -8.13
C GLU A 631 1.84 9.56 -9.06
N PHE A 632 1.71 10.80 -9.56
CA PHE A 632 2.66 11.34 -10.54
C PHE A 632 3.47 12.56 -10.04
N ASN A 633 3.01 13.33 -9.05
CA ASN A 633 3.71 14.55 -8.64
C ASN A 633 4.92 14.19 -7.75
N ASN A 634 6.12 14.24 -8.31
CA ASN A 634 7.35 13.86 -7.61
C ASN A 634 7.61 14.70 -6.37
N ASP A 635 7.37 16.01 -6.40
CA ASP A 635 7.59 16.87 -5.23
C ASP A 635 6.61 16.54 -4.09
N PHE A 636 5.35 16.27 -4.42
CA PHE A 636 4.37 15.76 -3.45
C PHE A 636 4.84 14.45 -2.82
N ARG A 637 5.27 13.50 -3.66
CA ARG A 637 5.73 12.16 -3.23
C ARG A 637 6.98 12.24 -2.37
N ILE A 638 7.90 13.16 -2.68
CA ILE A 638 9.09 13.45 -1.87
C ILE A 638 8.69 13.95 -0.48
N GLU A 639 7.79 14.93 -0.38
CA GLU A 639 7.39 15.49 0.91
C GLU A 639 6.62 14.45 1.75
N VAL A 640 5.76 13.65 1.12
CA VAL A 640 5.09 12.51 1.78
C VAL A 640 6.11 11.51 2.32
N GLU A 641 7.10 11.12 1.52
CA GLU A 641 8.13 10.16 1.93
C GLU A 641 9.03 10.71 3.05
N LYS A 642 9.41 11.99 3.03
CA LYS A 642 10.08 12.65 4.17
C LYS A 642 9.23 12.56 5.44
N GLY A 643 7.90 12.79 5.32
CA GLY A 643 6.96 12.63 6.41
C GLY A 643 7.02 11.24 7.03
N PHE A 644 6.99 10.19 6.20
CA PHE A 644 7.10 8.80 6.63
C PHE A 644 8.46 8.45 7.27
N ILE A 645 9.56 9.00 6.73
CA ILE A 645 10.90 8.79 7.30
C ILE A 645 10.96 9.37 8.71
N PHE A 646 10.58 10.63 8.88
CA PHE A 646 10.59 11.29 10.20
C PHE A 646 9.62 10.63 11.18
N GLU A 647 8.47 10.18 10.69
CA GLU A 647 7.50 9.42 11.47
C GLU A 647 8.18 8.18 12.04
N GLN A 648 8.73 7.30 11.21
CA GLN A 648 9.41 6.08 11.68
C GLN A 648 10.64 6.38 12.54
N PHE A 649 11.43 7.39 12.19
CA PHE A 649 12.63 7.78 12.94
C PHE A 649 12.29 8.18 14.37
N ALA A 650 11.18 8.90 14.58
CA ALA A 650 10.72 9.30 15.90
C ALA A 650 10.54 8.09 16.84
N PHE A 651 10.00 6.98 16.34
CA PHE A 651 9.69 5.82 17.17
C PHE A 651 10.90 4.95 17.52
N PHE A 652 12.04 5.14 16.85
CA PHE A 652 13.31 4.53 17.25
C PHE A 652 14.01 5.29 18.38
N GLN A 653 13.58 6.51 18.70
CA GLN A 653 14.18 7.29 19.77
C GLN A 653 13.75 6.79 21.14
N GLU A 654 14.62 6.92 22.13
CA GLU A 654 14.32 6.52 23.52
C GLU A 654 13.55 7.63 24.25
N SER A 655 14.00 8.88 24.12
CA SER A 655 13.42 10.03 24.82
C SER A 655 12.11 10.51 24.19
N ILE A 656 11.22 11.04 25.03
CA ILE A 656 9.93 11.57 24.58
C ILE A 656 10.11 12.93 23.92
N GLU A 657 11.07 13.73 24.36
CA GLU A 657 11.42 15.02 23.76
C GLU A 657 11.86 14.84 22.29
N GLU A 658 12.72 13.86 22.02
CA GLU A 658 13.15 13.55 20.66
C GLU A 658 11.99 13.01 19.82
N LYS A 659 11.15 12.12 20.38
CA LYS A 659 9.92 11.66 19.71
C LYS A 659 9.07 12.83 19.26
N ILE A 660 8.73 13.75 20.18
CA ILE A 660 7.93 14.94 19.86
C ILE A 660 8.60 15.77 18.77
N LYS A 661 9.92 15.98 18.85
CA LYS A 661 10.68 16.75 17.85
C LYS A 661 10.53 16.15 16.45
N TYR A 662 10.76 14.85 16.29
CA TYR A 662 10.69 14.19 14.98
C TYR A 662 9.24 14.03 14.48
N VAL A 663 8.28 13.78 15.37
CA VAL A 663 6.84 13.78 15.03
C VAL A 663 6.39 15.16 14.54
N LYS A 664 6.90 16.26 15.10
CA LYS A 664 6.62 17.62 14.60
C LYS A 664 7.13 17.84 13.18
N PHE A 665 8.30 17.31 12.83
CA PHE A 665 8.79 17.31 11.44
C PHE A 665 7.88 16.50 10.52
N ALA A 666 7.55 15.26 10.90
CA ALA A 666 6.63 14.42 10.13
C ALA A 666 5.28 15.11 9.89
N LYS A 667 4.69 15.69 10.95
CA LYS A 667 3.45 16.48 10.88
C LYS A 667 3.59 17.65 9.91
N ALA A 668 4.70 18.38 9.94
CA ALA A 668 4.94 19.50 9.04
C ALA A 668 4.95 19.06 7.58
N PHE A 669 5.56 17.92 7.26
CA PHE A 669 5.54 17.36 5.90
C PHE A 669 4.15 16.91 5.45
N PHE A 670 3.43 16.13 6.29
CA PHE A 670 2.08 15.67 5.97
C PHE A 670 1.05 16.81 5.88
N SER A 671 1.23 17.88 6.66
CA SER A 671 0.34 19.05 6.61
C SER A 671 0.45 19.79 5.27
N LYS A 672 1.67 19.89 4.70
CA LYS A 672 1.88 20.50 3.37
C LYS A 672 1.14 19.77 2.27
N THR A 673 1.10 18.44 2.36
CA THR A 673 0.44 17.55 1.40
C THR A 673 -1.03 17.31 1.70
N LYS A 674 -1.61 18.04 2.66
CA LYS A 674 -3.00 17.88 3.13
C LYS A 674 -3.33 16.44 3.53
N ASN A 675 -2.33 15.68 3.95
CA ASN A 675 -2.49 14.28 4.32
C ASN A 675 -3.13 14.17 5.71
N ALA A 676 -4.13 13.27 5.83
CA ALA A 676 -4.87 13.06 7.07
C ALA A 676 -3.97 12.63 8.26
N ARG A 677 -2.80 12.04 7.98
CA ARG A 677 -1.79 11.72 9.00
C ARG A 677 -1.35 12.90 9.85
N SER A 678 -1.39 14.12 9.32
CA SER A 678 -1.02 15.31 10.09
C SER A 678 -1.89 15.51 11.34
N TYR A 679 -3.18 15.12 11.27
CA TYR A 679 -4.09 15.13 12.43
C TYR A 679 -3.75 14.02 13.42
N LEU A 680 -3.44 12.81 12.92
CA LEU A 680 -3.01 11.68 13.74
C LEU A 680 -1.75 12.02 14.53
N LEU A 681 -0.73 12.58 13.87
CA LEU A 681 0.52 12.98 14.53
C LEU A 681 0.31 14.10 15.54
N ASN A 682 -0.71 14.95 15.37
CA ASN A 682 -1.08 15.92 16.38
C ASN A 682 -1.55 15.24 17.68
N ILE A 683 -2.34 14.16 17.58
CA ILE A 683 -2.77 13.36 18.75
C ILE A 683 -1.55 12.75 19.45
N TYR A 684 -0.57 12.22 18.69
CA TYR A 684 0.68 11.72 19.26
C TYR A 684 1.48 12.78 20.00
N ILE A 685 1.60 13.99 19.43
CA ILE A 685 2.29 15.11 20.10
C ILE A 685 1.62 15.44 21.43
N GLU A 686 0.29 15.59 21.45
CA GLU A 686 -0.44 15.90 22.69
C GLU A 686 -0.36 14.77 23.71
N TYR A 687 -0.42 13.52 23.26
CA TYR A 687 -0.21 12.35 24.10
C TYR A 687 1.18 12.35 24.75
N PHE A 688 2.25 12.54 23.96
CA PHE A 688 3.61 12.61 24.48
C PHE A 688 3.84 13.81 25.41
N ASN A 689 3.27 14.97 25.10
CA ASN A 689 3.30 16.12 26.01
C ASN A 689 2.60 15.82 27.35
N SER A 690 1.50 15.07 27.31
CA SER A 690 0.78 14.63 28.51
C SER A 690 1.63 13.70 29.37
N ILE A 691 2.42 12.83 28.73
CA ILE A 691 3.38 11.99 29.44
C ILE A 691 4.48 12.83 30.10
N ASN A 692 5.09 13.78 29.39
CA ASN A 692 6.14 14.61 29.96
C ASN A 692 5.67 15.40 31.18
N LYS A 693 4.48 16.00 31.08
CA LYS A 693 3.87 16.69 32.23
C LYS A 693 3.51 15.75 33.37
N LEU A 694 3.10 14.53 33.05
CA LEU A 694 2.85 13.50 34.06
C LEU A 694 4.16 13.10 34.78
N ASP A 695 5.27 13.00 34.06
CA ASP A 695 6.59 12.71 34.64
C ASP A 695 7.07 13.85 35.56
N GLU A 696 6.86 15.10 35.17
CA GLU A 696 7.11 16.28 36.03
C GLU A 696 6.24 16.23 37.30
N LEU A 697 4.94 15.95 37.15
CA LEU A 697 3.99 15.85 38.27
C LEU A 697 4.34 14.70 39.24
N ILE A 698 4.83 13.57 38.72
CA ILE A 698 5.21 12.42 39.56
C ILE A 698 6.38 12.75 40.50
N GLN A 699 7.24 13.73 40.15
CA GLN A 699 8.37 14.13 41.01
C GLN A 699 7.90 14.90 42.25
N ASN A 700 6.89 15.75 42.10
CA ASN A 700 6.27 16.54 43.17
C ASN A 700 4.76 16.32 43.12
N TYR A 701 4.32 15.16 43.63
CA TYR A 701 2.92 14.74 43.50
C TYR A 701 2.08 15.16 44.70
N SER A 702 0.93 15.76 44.41
CA SER A 702 -0.21 15.86 45.32
C SER A 702 -1.52 15.68 44.57
N ILE A 703 -2.58 15.25 45.28
CA ILE A 703 -3.93 15.18 44.71
C ILE A 703 -4.40 16.54 44.16
N GLN A 704 -3.97 17.65 44.78
CA GLN A 704 -4.30 19.01 44.34
C GLN A 704 -3.60 19.36 43.02
N GLU A 705 -2.28 19.15 42.90
CA GLU A 705 -1.54 19.38 41.65
C GLU A 705 -2.01 18.46 40.52
N TYR A 706 -2.50 17.25 40.86
CA TYR A 706 -3.16 16.39 39.88
C TYR A 706 -4.45 17.01 39.33
N GLY A 707 -5.19 17.78 40.12
CA GLY A 707 -6.35 18.55 39.66
C GLY A 707 -6.00 19.55 38.56
N ASP A 708 -4.86 20.25 38.70
CA ASP A 708 -4.36 21.16 37.68
C ASP A 708 -3.93 20.41 36.41
N PHE A 709 -3.29 19.25 36.56
CA PHE A 709 -2.96 18.36 35.45
C PHE A 709 -4.23 17.85 34.73
N ARG A 710 -5.31 17.53 35.45
CA ARG A 710 -6.59 17.12 34.86
C ARG A 710 -7.17 18.21 33.95
N ASN A 711 -7.12 19.47 34.37
CA ASN A 711 -7.57 20.61 33.55
C ASN A 711 -6.76 20.73 32.24
N TYR A 712 -5.46 20.44 32.28
CA TYR A 712 -4.65 20.36 31.08
C TYR A 712 -5.11 19.24 30.12
N ILE A 713 -5.46 18.06 30.65
CA ILE A 713 -5.97 16.93 29.85
C ILE A 713 -7.32 17.25 29.17
N VAL A 714 -8.22 17.95 29.87
CA VAL A 714 -9.52 18.39 29.30
C VAL A 714 -9.31 19.25 28.05
N ASN A 715 -8.40 20.22 28.12
CA ASN A 715 -8.08 21.09 26.98
C ASN A 715 -7.48 20.34 25.78
N ILE A 716 -6.86 19.18 25.97
CA ILE A 716 -6.39 18.32 24.88
C ILE A 716 -7.58 17.61 24.23
N LYS A 717 -8.49 17.07 25.03
CA LYS A 717 -9.65 16.31 24.57
C LYS A 717 -10.54 17.15 23.64
N ASP A 718 -10.76 18.42 23.99
CA ASP A 718 -11.55 19.35 23.18
C ASP A 718 -10.91 19.70 21.82
N LYS A 719 -9.59 19.49 21.67
CA LYS A 719 -8.86 19.73 20.41
C LYS A 719 -8.86 18.53 19.45
N ILE A 720 -9.29 17.34 19.89
CA ILE A 720 -9.29 16.12 19.07
C ILE A 720 -10.56 16.05 18.24
N GLN A 721 -10.44 16.02 16.91
CA GLN A 721 -11.57 15.95 15.99
C GLN A 721 -12.10 14.52 15.84
N THR A 722 -13.42 14.34 15.90
CA THR A 722 -14.09 13.03 15.74
C THR A 722 -13.82 12.37 14.40
N LYS A 723 -13.74 13.15 13.31
CA LYS A 723 -13.44 12.65 11.97
C LYS A 723 -12.07 11.96 11.86
N THR A 724 -11.09 12.38 12.68
CA THR A 724 -9.77 11.76 12.74
C THR A 724 -9.85 10.33 13.29
N LEU A 725 -10.78 10.04 14.21
CA LEU A 725 -10.97 8.72 14.81
C LEU A 725 -11.61 7.70 13.87
N GLU A 726 -12.43 8.17 12.94
CA GLU A 726 -13.01 7.33 11.88
C GLU A 726 -11.93 6.91 10.88
N SER A 727 -11.01 7.83 10.56
CA SER A 727 -9.92 7.59 9.60
C SER A 727 -8.75 6.79 10.20
N PHE A 728 -8.52 6.85 11.52
CA PHE A 728 -7.41 6.17 12.20
C PHE A 728 -7.88 5.46 13.48
N PRO A 729 -8.40 4.23 13.39
CA PRO A 729 -8.97 3.51 14.53
C PRO A 729 -8.01 3.29 15.71
N GLU A 730 -6.70 3.25 15.48
CA GLU A 730 -5.67 2.99 16.51
C GLU A 730 -5.52 4.17 17.45
N SER A 731 -5.88 5.38 16.99
CA SER A 731 -5.90 6.56 17.83
C SER A 731 -6.90 6.41 18.99
N LYS A 732 -7.82 5.44 18.94
CA LYS A 732 -8.67 5.07 20.09
C LYS A 732 -7.86 4.61 21.30
N ASN A 733 -6.71 3.96 21.12
CA ASN A 733 -5.86 3.57 22.25
C ASN A 733 -5.24 4.81 22.90
N LEU A 734 -4.75 5.76 22.11
CA LEU A 734 -4.22 7.04 22.60
C LEU A 734 -5.30 7.78 23.40
N ILE A 735 -6.51 7.87 22.85
CA ILE A 735 -7.64 8.52 23.52
C ILE A 735 -8.02 7.77 24.79
N PHE A 736 -8.03 6.44 24.78
CA PHE A 736 -8.29 5.66 25.99
C PHE A 736 -7.32 6.04 27.12
N PHE A 737 -6.02 6.22 26.82
CA PHE A 737 -5.08 6.64 27.84
C PHE A 737 -5.26 8.09 28.29
N ILE A 738 -5.65 9.00 27.38
CA ILE A 738 -6.05 10.38 27.73
C ILE A 738 -7.28 10.35 28.65
N ASP A 739 -8.29 9.53 28.35
CA ASP A 739 -9.48 9.35 29.18
C ASP A 739 -9.13 8.76 30.55
N ILE A 740 -8.22 7.79 30.62
CA ILE A 740 -7.73 7.22 31.88
C ILE A 740 -7.08 8.29 32.76
N LEU A 741 -6.24 9.16 32.17
CA LEU A 741 -5.61 10.26 32.90
C LEU A 741 -6.62 11.32 33.35
N TYR A 742 -7.63 11.60 32.54
CA TYR A 742 -8.73 12.48 32.93
C TYR A 742 -9.50 11.93 34.13
N LEU A 743 -9.84 10.64 34.10
CA LEU A 743 -10.67 9.97 35.09
C LEU A 743 -9.94 9.69 36.41
N PHE A 744 -8.61 9.61 36.41
CA PHE A 744 -7.83 9.28 37.61
C PHE A 744 -8.06 10.29 38.74
N ASN A 745 -8.26 9.78 39.96
CA ASN A 745 -8.64 10.53 41.17
C ASN A 745 -10.02 11.21 41.11
N SER A 746 -10.89 10.92 40.13
CA SER A 746 -12.24 11.48 40.12
C SER A 746 -13.11 10.84 41.21
N ARG A 747 -13.85 11.68 41.94
CA ARG A 747 -14.86 11.27 42.94
C ARG A 747 -16.30 11.43 42.40
N ASP A 748 -16.47 11.88 41.15
CA ASP A 748 -17.79 12.07 40.54
C ASP A 748 -18.43 10.72 40.17
N GLU A 749 -19.72 10.56 40.49
CA GLU A 749 -20.45 9.31 40.22
C GLU A 749 -20.54 9.00 38.72
N ASN A 750 -20.66 10.00 37.85
CA ASN A 750 -20.75 9.78 36.41
C ASN A 750 -19.40 9.31 35.84
N ASP A 751 -18.29 9.88 36.33
CA ASP A 751 -16.94 9.44 35.95
C ASP A 751 -16.68 8.00 36.39
N LEU A 752 -17.13 7.62 37.60
CA LEU A 752 -17.04 6.25 38.11
C LEU A 752 -17.84 5.27 37.23
N GLU A 753 -19.04 5.64 36.80
CA GLU A 753 -19.84 4.84 35.87
C GLU A 753 -19.15 4.69 34.51
N LEU A 754 -18.54 5.75 34.00
CA LEU A 754 -17.78 5.72 32.74
C LEU A 754 -16.59 4.76 32.81
N ILE A 755 -15.78 4.81 33.90
CA ILE A 755 -14.66 3.88 34.11
C ILE A 755 -15.18 2.44 34.23
N PHE A 756 -16.30 2.23 34.94
CA PHE A 756 -16.89 0.91 35.09
C PHE A 756 -17.36 0.31 33.76
N GLN A 757 -17.92 1.13 32.87
CA GLN A 757 -18.24 0.71 31.49
C GLN A 757 -16.98 0.32 30.71
N LEU A 758 -15.86 1.07 30.84
CA LEU A 758 -14.58 0.72 30.23
C LEU A 758 -14.05 -0.64 30.71
N VAL A 759 -14.26 -0.99 31.98
CA VAL A 759 -13.88 -2.31 32.53
C VAL A 759 -14.76 -3.44 31.98
N LYS A 760 -16.05 -3.17 31.75
CA LYS A 760 -17.05 -4.15 31.28
C LYS A 760 -16.98 -4.45 29.79
N ARG A 761 -16.46 -3.53 28.97
CA ARG A 761 -16.43 -3.66 27.50
C ARG A 761 -15.74 -4.97 27.06
N SER A 762 -16.33 -5.66 26.08
CA SER A 762 -15.71 -6.82 25.42
C SER A 762 -14.59 -6.31 24.52
N ILE A 763 -13.37 -6.67 24.87
CA ILE A 763 -12.16 -6.24 24.22
C ILE A 763 -11.62 -7.43 23.40
N GLN A 764 -11.22 -7.20 22.15
CA GLN A 764 -10.60 -8.24 21.29
C GLN A 764 -9.34 -8.82 21.97
N GLU A 765 -8.90 -10.01 21.56
CA GLU A 765 -7.91 -10.88 22.24
C GLU A 765 -6.55 -10.23 22.63
N ASN A 766 -6.28 -8.97 22.25
CA ASN A 766 -5.02 -8.26 22.48
C ASN A 766 -5.04 -7.05 23.46
N GLU A 767 -6.15 -6.71 24.15
CA GLU A 767 -6.16 -5.53 25.07
C GLU A 767 -6.42 -5.83 26.57
N ILE A 768 -5.79 -6.90 27.06
CA ILE A 768 -5.68 -7.20 28.51
C ILE A 768 -5.13 -6.00 29.29
N LEU A 769 -4.18 -5.27 28.70
CA LEU A 769 -3.52 -4.11 29.28
C LEU A 769 -4.49 -2.95 29.55
N LEU A 770 -5.32 -2.59 28.57
CA LEU A 770 -6.29 -1.50 28.70
C LEU A 770 -7.28 -1.80 29.82
N LYS A 771 -7.75 -3.06 29.90
CA LYS A 771 -8.63 -3.50 30.97
C LYS A 771 -7.95 -3.49 32.36
N ALA A 772 -6.67 -3.82 32.44
CA ALA A 772 -5.90 -3.75 33.68
C ALA A 772 -5.73 -2.31 34.17
N VAL A 773 -5.46 -1.39 33.25
CA VAL A 773 -5.36 0.05 33.52
C VAL A 773 -6.70 0.59 34.03
N ALA A 774 -7.80 0.34 33.32
CA ALA A 774 -9.14 0.77 33.75
C ALA A 774 -9.54 0.23 35.14
N LYS A 775 -9.22 -1.03 35.44
CA LYS A 775 -9.46 -1.61 36.77
C LYS A 775 -8.63 -0.93 37.86
N THR A 776 -7.39 -0.57 37.56
CA THR A 776 -6.50 0.12 38.49
C THR A 776 -7.05 1.50 38.84
N VAL A 777 -7.51 2.26 37.83
CA VAL A 777 -8.16 3.57 38.03
C VAL A 777 -9.45 3.42 38.82
N LEU A 778 -10.32 2.48 38.46
CA LEU A 778 -11.59 2.27 39.17
C LEU A 778 -11.35 1.95 40.65
N SER A 779 -10.42 1.03 40.94
CA SER A 779 -10.07 0.67 42.31
C SER A 779 -9.52 1.86 43.09
N ASN A 780 -8.67 2.68 42.46
CA ASN A 780 -8.10 3.87 43.07
C ASN A 780 -9.18 4.90 43.42
N ASN A 781 -10.08 5.19 42.48
CA ASN A 781 -11.12 6.20 42.64
C ASN A 781 -12.20 5.79 43.65
N LEU A 782 -12.59 4.51 43.67
CA LEU A 782 -13.53 3.99 44.68
C LEU A 782 -12.94 4.13 46.08
N LEU A 783 -11.68 3.76 46.29
CA LEU A 783 -11.02 3.92 47.59
C LEU A 783 -10.90 5.39 47.99
N LEU A 784 -10.57 6.27 47.04
CA LEU A 784 -10.52 7.72 47.29
C LEU A 784 -11.87 8.34 47.67
N SER A 785 -12.98 7.72 47.25
CA SER A 785 -14.33 8.22 47.53
C SER A 785 -14.82 7.81 48.94
N GLU A 786 -14.17 6.82 49.57
CA GLU A 786 -14.53 6.24 50.87
C GLU A 786 -13.61 6.70 52.02
N ILE A 787 -12.50 7.39 51.72
CA ILE A 787 -11.52 7.84 52.72
C ILE A 787 -11.76 9.31 53.08
N ASN A 788 -11.85 9.62 54.39
CA ASN A 788 -11.92 10.99 54.90
C ASN A 788 -10.57 11.71 54.73
N ASP A 789 -10.58 12.99 54.37
CA ASP A 789 -9.40 13.81 54.04
C ASP A 789 -8.46 14.12 55.24
N GLU A 790 -8.58 13.41 56.36
CA GLU A 790 -7.83 13.68 57.61
C GLU A 790 -6.37 13.19 57.60
N ASP A 791 -5.97 12.34 56.64
CA ASP A 791 -4.58 11.85 56.48
C ASP A 791 -4.09 11.95 55.02
N LEU A 792 -3.92 13.19 54.55
CA LEU A 792 -3.54 13.54 53.17
C LEU A 792 -2.22 12.87 52.71
N THR A 793 -1.28 12.61 53.63
CA THR A 793 0.04 12.04 53.32
C THR A 793 -0.05 10.60 52.84
N SER A 794 -0.81 9.75 53.57
CA SER A 794 -0.98 8.35 53.20
C SER A 794 -1.83 8.18 51.92
N LEU A 795 -2.77 9.12 51.69
CA LEU A 795 -3.59 9.17 50.49
C LEU A 795 -2.78 9.57 49.24
N ASN A 796 -1.87 10.55 49.37
CA ASN A 796 -0.95 10.95 48.32
C ASN A 796 0.02 9.80 47.95
N ASP A 797 0.58 9.09 48.94
CA ASP A 797 1.48 7.95 48.69
C ASP A 797 0.77 6.80 47.95
N TYR A 798 -0.47 6.50 48.35
CA TYR A 798 -1.29 5.46 47.74
C TYR A 798 -1.62 5.78 46.27
N THR A 799 -2.10 6.99 46.02
CA THR A 799 -2.49 7.44 44.67
C THR A 799 -1.27 7.60 43.76
N LEU A 800 -0.15 8.14 44.26
CA LEU A 800 1.11 8.21 43.53
C LEU A 800 1.59 6.83 43.07
N LYS A 801 1.49 5.81 43.93
CA LYS A 801 1.87 4.44 43.59
C LYS A 801 1.04 3.89 42.42
N ASN A 802 -0.28 4.10 42.44
CA ASN A 802 -1.16 3.69 41.35
C ASN A 802 -0.91 4.49 40.07
N LEU A 803 -0.63 5.79 40.19
CA LEU A 803 -0.30 6.65 39.06
C LEU A 803 1.00 6.23 38.37
N LYS A 804 2.05 5.90 39.14
CA LYS A 804 3.30 5.33 38.61
C LYS A 804 3.06 4.04 37.83
N ARG A 805 2.21 3.16 38.35
CA ARG A 805 1.81 1.92 37.66
C ARG A 805 1.04 2.19 36.36
N ILE A 806 0.13 3.17 36.36
CA ILE A 806 -0.58 3.61 35.15
C ILE A 806 0.42 4.18 34.13
N ARG A 807 1.38 5.00 34.58
CA ARG A 807 2.44 5.57 33.75
C ARG A 807 3.32 4.49 33.10
N GLU A 808 3.63 3.42 33.82
CA GLU A 808 4.33 2.25 33.28
C GLU A 808 3.52 1.56 32.18
N TYR A 809 2.22 1.34 32.39
CA TYR A 809 1.34 0.76 31.36
C TYR A 809 1.20 1.65 30.13
N ILE A 810 1.13 2.97 30.31
CA ILE A 810 1.14 3.99 29.25
C ILE A 810 2.46 3.94 28.46
N ALA A 811 3.59 3.78 29.16
CA ALA A 811 4.91 3.63 28.54
C ALA A 811 5.01 2.36 27.69
N GLN A 812 4.49 1.25 28.20
CA GLN A 812 4.56 -0.08 27.59
C GLN A 812 3.50 -0.29 26.48
N GLY A 813 2.39 0.44 26.53
CA GLY A 813 1.13 0.04 25.90
C GLY A 813 0.58 0.91 24.79
N VAL A 814 1.20 2.04 24.44
CA VAL A 814 0.69 2.89 23.35
C VAL A 814 1.27 2.55 21.99
N LEU A 815 2.44 1.93 21.93
CA LEU A 815 3.15 1.72 20.66
C LEU A 815 3.72 0.31 20.47
N SER A 816 3.74 -0.57 21.47
CA SER A 816 4.21 -1.95 21.26
C SER A 816 3.33 -2.95 21.99
N VAL A 817 2.64 -3.81 21.24
CA VAL A 817 2.08 -5.02 21.84
C VAL A 817 3.23 -6.01 22.02
N LYS A 818 3.72 -6.11 23.26
CA LYS A 818 4.18 -7.36 23.85
C LYS A 818 4.18 -7.24 25.37
N GLU A 819 3.47 -8.18 25.99
CA GLU A 819 3.77 -8.66 27.36
C GLU A 819 5.29 -8.82 27.46
N THR A 820 5.92 -8.21 28.45
CA THR A 820 7.38 -8.28 28.57
C THR A 820 7.80 -9.75 28.70
N ILE A 821 9.04 -10.07 28.31
CA ILE A 821 9.56 -11.44 28.51
C ILE A 821 9.50 -11.79 30.01
N GLU A 822 9.69 -10.81 30.90
CA GLU A 822 9.43 -10.94 32.34
C GLU A 822 7.95 -11.31 32.63
N ASP A 823 6.98 -10.55 32.13
CA ASP A 823 5.55 -10.78 32.41
C ASP A 823 5.07 -12.15 31.89
N LYS A 824 5.50 -12.53 30.68
CA LYS A 824 5.19 -13.84 30.09
C LYS A 824 5.78 -14.97 30.93
N ARG A 825 7.04 -14.82 31.35
CA ARG A 825 7.70 -15.77 32.26
C ARG A 825 7.00 -15.83 33.61
N GLU A 826 6.58 -14.69 34.17
CA GLU A 826 5.94 -14.63 35.47
C GLU A 826 4.55 -15.28 35.45
N LYS A 827 3.79 -15.06 34.37
CA LYS A 827 2.51 -15.71 34.11
C LYS A 827 2.66 -17.22 33.92
N GLU A 828 3.59 -17.66 33.07
CA GLU A 828 3.91 -19.09 32.87
C GLU A 828 4.34 -19.75 34.19
N LEU A 829 5.16 -19.06 35.00
CA LEU A 829 5.57 -19.55 36.33
C LEU A 829 4.40 -19.58 37.32
N LYS A 830 3.45 -18.66 37.25
CA LYS A 830 2.26 -18.63 38.12
C LYS A 830 1.28 -19.75 37.74
N GLU A 831 1.06 -19.97 36.45
CA GLU A 831 0.23 -21.05 35.91
C GLU A 831 0.85 -22.43 36.23
N LYS A 832 2.16 -22.59 36.03
CA LYS A 832 2.91 -23.79 36.44
C LYS A 832 2.81 -24.06 37.94
N ARG A 833 2.98 -23.04 38.79
CA ARG A 833 2.81 -23.18 40.25
C ARG A 833 1.40 -23.63 40.61
N ASN A 834 0.38 -23.05 39.98
CA ASN A 834 -1.02 -23.44 40.20
C ASN A 834 -1.29 -24.88 39.75
N TYR A 835 -0.74 -25.31 38.61
CA TYR A 835 -0.81 -26.70 38.15
C TYR A 835 -0.21 -27.66 39.18
N TRP A 836 1.00 -27.38 39.65
CA TRP A 836 1.68 -28.23 40.64
C TRP A 836 1.02 -28.19 42.02
N ILE A 837 0.43 -27.08 42.44
CA ILE A 837 -0.39 -27.02 43.66
C ILE A 837 -1.62 -27.94 43.53
N LYS A 838 -2.30 -27.93 42.37
CA LYS A 838 -3.42 -28.86 42.13
C LYS A 838 -2.96 -30.32 42.17
N LYS A 839 -1.81 -30.64 41.56
CA LYS A 839 -1.20 -31.97 41.60
C LYS A 839 -0.77 -32.41 43.00
N ILE A 840 -0.18 -31.53 43.80
CA ILE A 840 0.19 -31.81 45.20
C ILE A 840 -1.06 -32.07 46.06
N ASN A 841 -2.19 -31.44 45.72
CA ASN A 841 -3.46 -31.68 46.40
C ASN A 841 -4.11 -33.02 46.02
N GLU A 842 -3.71 -33.65 44.91
CA GLU A 842 -4.08 -35.05 44.60
C GLU A 842 -3.40 -36.01 45.61
N ASP A 843 -3.99 -37.17 45.86
CA ASP A 843 -3.35 -38.19 46.69
C ASP A 843 -2.22 -38.90 45.93
N GLU A 844 -1.21 -39.41 46.65
CA GLU A 844 -0.18 -40.27 46.06
C GLU A 844 -0.82 -41.50 45.40
N GLY A 845 -0.22 -41.97 44.31
CA GLY A 845 -0.79 -43.06 43.55
C GLY A 845 0.23 -43.79 42.68
N GLU A 846 -0.27 -44.39 41.60
CA GLU A 846 0.55 -45.18 40.68
C GLU A 846 1.54 -44.33 39.87
N LYS A 847 1.26 -43.04 39.68
CA LYS A 847 2.05 -42.13 38.84
C LYS A 847 2.58 -40.90 39.57
N LEU A 848 2.37 -40.79 40.88
CA LEU A 848 2.74 -39.63 41.68
C LEU A 848 3.20 -40.08 43.06
N GLU A 849 4.39 -39.63 43.48
CA GLU A 849 4.93 -39.88 44.82
C GLU A 849 5.70 -38.66 45.32
N PHE A 850 5.64 -38.41 46.63
CA PHE A 850 6.28 -37.29 47.29
C PHE A 850 7.46 -37.77 48.15
N LYS A 851 8.48 -36.92 48.23
CA LYS A 851 9.60 -37.06 49.17
C LYS A 851 9.91 -35.71 49.78
N SER A 852 9.96 -35.65 51.12
CA SER A 852 10.23 -34.38 51.82
C SER A 852 11.65 -33.86 51.59
N THR A 853 12.58 -34.75 51.22
CA THR A 853 14.02 -34.53 51.16
C THR A 853 14.68 -35.58 50.27
N PHE A 854 15.84 -35.27 49.69
CA PHE A 854 16.63 -36.25 48.94
C PHE A 854 17.83 -36.81 49.72
N LYS A 855 18.37 -36.07 50.69
CA LYS A 855 19.61 -36.44 51.40
C LYS A 855 19.52 -36.16 52.90
N THR A 856 18.95 -35.03 53.29
CA THR A 856 18.99 -34.53 54.66
C THR A 856 17.85 -35.12 55.48
N PRO A 857 18.11 -35.80 56.61
CA PRO A 857 17.05 -36.36 57.44
C PRO A 857 16.11 -35.27 57.97
N VAL A 858 14.82 -35.45 57.72
CA VAL A 858 13.77 -34.58 58.25
C VAL A 858 13.14 -35.17 59.51
N PRO A 859 12.63 -34.33 60.43
CA PRO A 859 11.91 -34.82 61.59
C PRO A 859 10.66 -35.62 61.19
N THR A 860 10.32 -36.66 61.95
CA THR A 860 9.12 -37.48 61.73
C THR A 860 7.83 -36.68 61.94
N ASN A 861 6.67 -37.20 61.50
CA ASN A 861 5.38 -36.54 61.70
C ASN A 861 5.08 -36.23 63.19
N GLU A 862 5.53 -37.08 64.13
CA GLU A 862 5.42 -36.81 65.56
C GLU A 862 6.35 -35.68 66.02
N GLN A 863 7.60 -35.69 65.55
CA GLN A 863 8.56 -34.62 65.83
C GLN A 863 8.12 -33.28 65.21
N ASN A 864 7.52 -33.28 64.02
CA ASN A 864 6.95 -32.09 63.38
C ASN A 864 5.75 -31.55 64.17
N ARG A 865 4.90 -32.40 64.75
CA ARG A 865 3.82 -31.95 65.66
C ARG A 865 4.37 -31.29 66.92
N ILE A 866 5.46 -31.81 67.47
CA ILE A 866 6.16 -31.21 68.62
C ILE A 866 6.77 -29.86 68.22
N ILE A 867 7.43 -29.78 67.06
CA ILE A 867 8.00 -28.53 66.52
C ILE A 867 6.90 -27.50 66.26
N GLU A 868 5.79 -27.86 65.62
CA GLU A 868 4.66 -26.95 65.36
C GLU A 868 4.01 -26.44 66.67
N SER A 869 3.93 -27.28 67.70
CA SER A 869 3.47 -26.89 69.04
C SER A 869 4.41 -25.87 69.70
N LEU A 870 5.73 -26.14 69.65
CA LEU A 870 6.77 -25.25 70.17
C LEU A 870 6.85 -23.91 69.40
N GLU A 871 6.66 -23.93 68.08
CA GLU A 871 6.63 -22.72 67.23
C GLU A 871 5.37 -21.87 67.48
N LYS A 872 4.22 -22.49 67.78
CA LYS A 872 3.01 -21.77 68.23
C LYS A 872 3.21 -21.13 69.61
N GLN A 873 3.90 -21.81 70.53
CA GLN A 873 4.29 -21.23 71.82
C GLN A 873 5.25 -20.05 71.64
N LEU A 874 6.22 -20.16 70.73
CA LEU A 874 7.16 -19.09 70.38
C LEU A 874 6.46 -17.80 69.90
N LYS A 875 5.37 -17.92 69.13
CA LYS A 875 4.60 -16.76 68.63
C LYS A 875 3.87 -15.95 69.71
N ASN A 876 3.61 -16.54 70.87
CA ASN A 876 2.80 -15.93 71.94
C ASN A 876 3.64 -15.41 73.13
N ILE A 877 4.97 -15.46 73.04
CA ILE A 877 5.89 -15.12 74.15
C ILE A 877 6.55 -13.76 73.91
N LYS A 878 6.57 -12.90 74.95
CA LYS A 878 7.22 -11.58 74.93
C LYS A 878 8.63 -11.55 75.57
N SER A 879 9.04 -12.62 76.27
CA SER A 879 10.35 -12.71 76.94
C SER A 879 11.42 -13.30 76.02
N ILE A 880 12.58 -12.63 75.93
CA ILE A 880 13.70 -13.01 75.07
C ILE A 880 14.35 -14.32 75.53
N GLU A 881 14.60 -14.49 76.83
CA GLU A 881 15.21 -15.70 77.42
C GLU A 881 14.38 -16.98 77.16
N HIS A 882 13.05 -16.89 77.30
CA HIS A 882 12.16 -18.02 76.99
C HIS A 882 12.10 -18.32 75.49
N SER A 883 12.22 -17.29 74.64
CA SER A 883 12.25 -17.47 73.19
C SER A 883 13.52 -18.20 72.72
N GLU A 884 14.66 -17.96 73.37
CA GLU A 884 15.92 -18.64 73.05
C GLU A 884 15.89 -20.09 73.50
N LYS A 885 15.37 -20.38 74.69
CA LYS A 885 15.24 -21.75 75.21
C LYS A 885 14.30 -22.61 74.35
N ILE A 886 13.21 -22.04 73.84
CA ILE A 886 12.31 -22.74 72.91
C ILE A 886 12.98 -22.96 71.54
N LYS A 887 13.78 -22.00 71.05
CA LYS A 887 14.59 -22.17 69.83
C LYS A 887 15.63 -23.28 69.99
N GLU A 888 16.29 -23.38 71.15
CA GLU A 888 17.20 -24.48 71.47
C GLU A 888 16.49 -25.83 71.47
N ASN A 889 15.34 -25.95 72.13
CA ASN A 889 14.54 -27.19 72.12
C ASN A 889 14.08 -27.59 70.70
N ILE A 890 13.68 -26.62 69.87
CA ILE A 890 13.34 -26.88 68.46
C ILE A 890 14.56 -27.41 67.69
N ASN A 891 15.74 -26.82 67.92
CA ASN A 891 16.98 -27.27 67.28
C ASN A 891 17.41 -28.65 67.79
N GLU A 892 17.22 -28.95 69.06
CA GLU A 892 17.52 -30.26 69.65
C GLU A 892 16.63 -31.35 69.05
N VAL A 893 15.32 -31.10 68.93
CA VAL A 893 14.37 -32.02 68.25
C VAL A 893 14.73 -32.19 66.76
N LYS A 894 15.18 -31.14 66.08
CA LYS A 894 15.68 -31.19 64.68
C LYS A 894 17.05 -31.87 64.54
N ASN A 895 17.84 -31.97 65.61
CA ASN A 895 19.15 -32.62 65.60
C ASN A 895 19.07 -34.11 65.91
N LEU A 896 18.04 -34.56 66.64
CA LEU A 896 17.77 -35.98 66.89
C LEU A 896 17.62 -36.79 65.59
N SER A 897 17.09 -36.20 64.51
CA SER A 897 16.97 -36.84 63.20
C SER A 897 18.30 -36.92 62.42
N LYS A 898 19.28 -36.05 62.70
CA LYS A 898 20.57 -36.00 62.00
C LYS A 898 21.62 -36.98 62.52
N ASN A 899 21.47 -37.48 63.75
CA ASN A 899 22.48 -38.31 64.44
C ASN A 899 22.42 -39.81 64.10
N VAL A 900 21.66 -40.23 63.08
CA VAL A 900 21.60 -41.62 62.65
C VAL A 900 22.61 -41.88 61.52
N ILE A 901 23.66 -42.63 61.80
CA ILE A 901 24.72 -42.93 60.81
C ILE A 901 24.14 -43.79 59.67
N GLY A 902 24.27 -43.32 58.43
CA GLY A 902 23.87 -44.07 57.22
C GLY A 902 22.42 -43.87 56.76
N ILE A 903 21.65 -43.00 57.41
CA ILE A 903 20.26 -42.70 57.07
C ILE A 903 20.12 -41.92 55.74
N ASP A 904 21.13 -41.14 55.37
CA ASP A 904 21.23 -40.42 54.10
C ASP A 904 21.14 -41.37 52.90
N LYS A 905 21.83 -42.50 52.98
CA LYS A 905 21.80 -43.55 51.96
C LYS A 905 20.41 -44.19 51.82
N ILE A 906 19.69 -44.34 52.94
CA ILE A 906 18.33 -44.89 52.95
C ILE A 906 17.36 -43.91 52.27
N ILE A 907 17.47 -42.61 52.56
CA ILE A 907 16.64 -41.56 51.95
C ILE A 907 16.88 -41.48 50.44
N ILE A 908 18.16 -41.44 50.02
CA ILE A 908 18.54 -41.46 48.60
C ILE A 908 17.98 -42.72 47.94
N HIS A 909 18.20 -43.89 48.55
CA HIS A 909 17.68 -45.15 48.02
C HIS A 909 16.15 -45.14 47.88
N SER A 910 15.42 -44.54 48.82
CA SER A 910 13.95 -44.43 48.75
C SER A 910 13.48 -43.67 47.50
N ALA A 911 14.09 -42.52 47.20
CA ALA A 911 13.77 -41.72 46.02
C ALA A 911 14.14 -42.46 44.72
N LEU A 912 15.33 -43.06 44.66
CA LEU A 912 15.81 -43.77 43.48
C LEU A 912 15.05 -45.08 43.24
N LYS A 913 14.66 -45.78 44.30
CA LYS A 913 13.75 -46.94 44.24
C LYS A 913 12.43 -46.59 43.56
N THR A 914 11.86 -45.41 43.86
CA THR A 914 10.63 -44.93 43.23
C THR A 914 10.83 -44.59 41.76
N ILE A 915 11.97 -43.99 41.38
CA ILE A 915 12.32 -43.78 39.98
C ILE A 915 12.42 -45.11 39.21
N CYS A 916 13.08 -46.11 39.80
CA CYS A 916 13.18 -47.46 39.23
C CYS A 916 11.79 -48.09 39.02
N ALA A 917 10.91 -47.97 40.04
CA ALA A 917 9.55 -48.48 40.00
C ALA A 917 8.70 -47.80 38.91
N PHE A 918 8.81 -46.48 38.72
CA PHE A 918 8.10 -45.76 37.66
C PHE A 918 8.59 -46.15 36.27
N ALA A 919 9.91 -46.26 36.06
CA ALA A 919 10.47 -46.64 34.77
C ALA A 919 10.03 -48.06 34.36
N ASN A 920 9.95 -49.00 35.31
CA ASN A 920 9.52 -50.37 35.07
C ASN A 920 8.00 -50.54 34.91
N THR A 921 7.19 -49.51 35.20
CA THR A 921 5.72 -49.59 35.12
C THR A 921 5.16 -48.68 34.04
N ASN A 922 4.41 -47.63 34.39
CA ASN A 922 3.69 -46.76 33.46
C ASN A 922 4.30 -45.35 33.37
N GLY A 923 5.52 -45.17 33.88
CA GLY A 923 6.08 -43.84 34.14
C GLY A 923 5.38 -43.16 35.33
N GLY A 924 5.88 -41.99 35.70
CA GLY A 924 5.36 -41.26 36.85
C GLY A 924 6.13 -39.98 37.15
N GLN A 925 5.70 -39.28 38.18
CA GLN A 925 6.28 -38.02 38.64
C GLN A 925 6.67 -38.16 40.11
N LEU A 926 7.94 -37.93 40.41
CA LEU A 926 8.46 -37.87 41.77
C LEU A 926 8.69 -36.39 42.13
N LEU A 927 8.04 -35.91 43.19
CA LEU A 927 8.25 -34.56 43.70
C LEU A 927 9.09 -34.62 44.96
N ILE A 928 10.21 -33.92 44.96
CA ILE A 928 11.14 -33.85 46.07
C ILE A 928 11.09 -32.43 46.66
N GLY A 929 10.97 -32.33 47.99
CA GLY A 929 10.69 -31.09 48.72
C GLY A 929 9.20 -30.94 49.08
N VAL A 930 8.41 -32.02 48.98
CA VAL A 930 6.99 -32.07 49.37
C VAL A 930 6.80 -33.22 50.36
N SER A 931 6.11 -32.96 51.47
CA SER A 931 5.81 -33.98 52.48
C SER A 931 4.49 -34.70 52.21
N ASP A 932 4.34 -35.89 52.81
CA ASP A 932 3.16 -36.75 52.65
C ASP A 932 1.86 -36.07 53.11
N ASP A 933 1.95 -35.04 53.96
CA ASP A 933 0.82 -34.18 54.38
C ASP A 933 0.52 -33.04 53.37
N LYS A 934 1.04 -33.15 52.14
CA LYS A 934 0.87 -32.22 51.01
C LYS A 934 1.43 -30.82 51.25
N LYS A 935 2.26 -30.64 52.28
CA LYS A 935 2.96 -29.38 52.54
C LYS A 935 4.25 -29.29 51.71
N ILE A 936 4.52 -28.10 51.18
CA ILE A 936 5.80 -27.80 50.53
C ILE A 936 6.82 -27.53 51.62
N PHE A 937 7.80 -28.44 51.73
CA PHE A 937 8.86 -28.41 52.72
C PHE A 937 10.10 -27.65 52.21
N GLY A 938 10.44 -27.83 50.93
CA GLY A 938 11.56 -27.16 50.26
C GLY A 938 12.90 -27.93 50.31
N LEU A 939 13.76 -27.71 49.32
CA LEU A 939 15.09 -28.33 49.19
C LEU A 939 16.22 -27.54 49.84
N GLU A 940 15.92 -26.41 50.48
CA GLU A 940 16.90 -25.50 51.08
C GLU A 940 17.77 -26.19 52.15
N GLN A 941 17.21 -27.15 52.88
CA GLN A 941 17.97 -27.96 53.84
C GLN A 941 18.98 -28.88 53.16
N ASP A 942 18.65 -29.41 51.98
CA ASP A 942 19.53 -30.25 51.19
C ASP A 942 20.67 -29.41 50.61
N TYR A 943 20.38 -28.17 50.18
CA TYR A 943 21.40 -27.22 49.72
C TYR A 943 22.42 -26.92 50.81
N LYS A 944 21.98 -26.72 52.06
CA LYS A 944 22.86 -26.47 53.22
C LYS A 944 23.74 -27.67 53.60
N SER A 945 23.48 -28.86 53.06
CA SER A 945 24.28 -30.07 53.32
C SER A 945 25.55 -30.18 52.45
N PHE A 946 25.76 -29.24 51.53
CA PHE A 946 26.93 -29.16 50.65
C PHE A 946 27.94 -28.12 51.13
N LYS A 947 29.17 -28.19 50.59
CA LYS A 947 30.22 -27.18 50.86
C LYS A 947 29.75 -25.81 50.40
N ASN A 948 30.23 -24.73 51.04
CA ASN A 948 29.73 -23.36 50.87
C ASN A 948 29.56 -22.90 49.41
N GLU A 949 30.44 -23.35 48.50
CA GLU A 949 30.42 -22.98 47.08
C GLU A 949 29.29 -23.66 46.27
N ASP A 950 28.75 -24.78 46.77
CA ASP A 950 27.73 -25.63 46.11
C ASP A 950 26.36 -25.58 46.81
N GLN A 951 26.13 -24.63 47.73
CA GLN A 951 24.86 -24.49 48.49
C GLN A 951 23.74 -23.85 47.65
N ASN A 952 23.53 -24.35 46.44
CA ASN A 952 22.55 -23.83 45.50
C ASN A 952 21.91 -24.97 44.68
N ARG A 953 20.97 -24.61 43.80
CA ARG A 953 20.26 -25.57 42.91
C ARG A 953 21.21 -26.38 42.04
N ASP A 954 22.27 -25.75 41.54
CA ASP A 954 23.23 -26.40 40.63
C ASP A 954 24.03 -27.48 41.37
N GLY A 955 24.53 -27.19 42.57
CA GLY A 955 25.22 -28.16 43.42
C GLY A 955 24.35 -29.37 43.75
N PHE A 956 23.08 -29.15 44.12
CA PHE A 956 22.12 -30.23 44.35
C PHE A 956 21.79 -31.00 43.07
N GLY A 957 21.63 -30.30 41.94
CA GLY A 957 21.38 -30.91 40.63
C GLY A 957 22.48 -31.87 40.21
N LYS A 958 23.75 -31.47 40.36
CA LYS A 958 24.93 -32.32 40.10
C LYS A 958 24.99 -33.53 41.04
N PHE A 959 24.69 -33.33 42.32
CA PHE A 959 24.63 -34.42 43.28
C PHE A 959 23.54 -35.43 42.93
N PHE A 960 22.35 -34.96 42.54
CA PHE A 960 21.26 -35.82 42.08
C PHE A 960 21.68 -36.63 40.85
N ASP A 961 22.30 -36.01 39.85
CA ASP A 961 22.77 -36.71 38.64
C ASP A 961 23.83 -37.75 38.95
N LEU A 962 24.78 -37.42 39.82
CA LEU A 962 25.80 -38.36 40.29
C LEU A 962 25.16 -39.55 41.02
N MET A 963 24.09 -39.35 41.79
CA MET A 963 23.37 -40.45 42.43
C MET A 963 22.57 -41.29 41.43
N ILE A 964 21.98 -40.67 40.40
CA ILE A 964 21.34 -41.40 39.30
C ILE A 964 22.35 -42.28 38.56
N GLU A 965 23.50 -41.71 38.16
CA GLU A 965 24.60 -42.43 37.51
C GLU A 965 25.06 -43.62 38.35
N ASN A 966 25.24 -43.40 39.65
CA ASN A 966 25.70 -44.42 40.59
C ASN A 966 24.71 -45.58 40.82
N TYR A 967 23.40 -45.35 40.66
CA TYR A 967 22.36 -46.33 40.96
C TYR A 967 21.73 -46.94 39.71
N PHE A 968 21.87 -46.32 38.53
CA PHE A 968 21.27 -46.76 37.26
C PHE A 968 22.26 -46.87 36.08
N GLY A 969 23.47 -46.29 36.19
CA GLY A 969 24.43 -46.19 35.10
C GLY A 969 24.24 -44.96 34.20
N ASN A 970 25.15 -44.78 33.25
CA ASN A 970 25.35 -43.51 32.54
C ASN A 970 24.29 -43.18 31.48
N SER A 971 23.53 -44.17 30.98
CA SER A 971 22.57 -44.00 29.88
C SER A 971 21.12 -43.73 30.34
N PHE A 972 20.84 -43.88 31.63
CA PHE A 972 19.48 -43.82 32.17
C PHE A 972 18.91 -42.39 32.17
N SER A 973 19.69 -41.42 32.60
CA SER A 973 19.26 -40.03 32.79
C SER A 973 18.87 -39.34 31.48
N SER A 974 19.64 -39.53 30.40
CA SER A 974 19.39 -38.90 29.10
C SER A 974 18.15 -39.43 28.37
N THR A 975 17.73 -40.65 28.70
CA THR A 975 16.73 -41.39 27.90
C THR A 975 15.36 -41.41 28.58
N LEU A 976 15.33 -41.51 29.91
CA LEU A 976 14.10 -41.79 30.66
C LEU A 976 13.74 -40.74 31.72
N LEU A 977 14.59 -39.74 31.96
CA LEU A 977 14.36 -38.72 33.00
C LEU A 977 14.32 -37.29 32.44
N GLU A 978 13.35 -36.52 32.93
CA GLU A 978 13.31 -35.07 32.79
C GLU A 978 13.17 -34.46 34.19
N LYS A 979 14.02 -33.51 34.55
CA LYS A 979 13.99 -32.86 35.87
C LYS A 979 13.82 -31.34 35.76
N GLU A 980 12.99 -30.76 36.62
CA GLU A 980 12.70 -29.32 36.65
C GLU A 980 12.68 -28.82 38.10
N PHE A 981 13.38 -27.71 38.38
CA PHE A 981 13.28 -27.03 39.67
C PHE A 981 12.19 -25.95 39.62
N LEU A 982 11.31 -25.92 40.61
CA LEU A 982 10.25 -24.93 40.72
C LEU A 982 10.27 -24.23 42.09
N LYS A 983 10.31 -22.89 42.09
CA LYS A 983 10.36 -22.07 43.32
C LYS A 983 8.97 -21.78 43.87
N PHE A 984 8.70 -22.21 45.10
CA PHE A 984 7.53 -21.77 45.86
C PHE A 984 7.94 -20.76 46.94
N PRO A 985 6.99 -19.98 47.49
CA PRO A 985 7.28 -19.05 48.59
C PRO A 985 7.90 -19.69 49.83
N LYS A 986 7.61 -20.97 50.07
CA LYS A 986 8.11 -21.74 51.23
C LYS A 986 9.41 -22.50 50.95
N GLY A 987 9.79 -22.67 49.68
CA GLY A 987 11.02 -23.34 49.28
C GLY A 987 10.99 -23.90 47.86
N ASP A 988 12.15 -24.30 47.35
CA ASP A 988 12.31 -24.94 46.04
C ASP A 988 11.91 -26.42 46.07
N ILE A 989 11.23 -26.88 45.03
CA ILE A 989 10.97 -28.32 44.81
C ILE A 989 11.68 -28.80 43.54
N LEU A 990 12.02 -30.08 43.51
CA LEU A 990 12.48 -30.78 42.31
C LEU A 990 11.39 -31.71 41.82
N ILE A 991 10.97 -31.51 40.58
CA ILE A 991 10.05 -32.39 39.87
C ILE A 991 10.88 -33.31 38.99
N VAL A 992 10.69 -34.61 39.12
CA VAL A 992 11.35 -35.63 38.30
C VAL A 992 10.27 -36.40 37.55
N ASN A 993 10.19 -36.19 36.24
CA ASN A 993 9.33 -36.95 35.34
C ASN A 993 10.10 -38.18 34.84
N VAL A 994 9.53 -39.36 35.06
CA VAL A 994 10.09 -40.66 34.67
C VAL A 994 9.25 -41.26 33.57
N LYS A 995 9.85 -41.53 32.42
CA LYS A 995 9.18 -42.21 31.29
C LYS A 995 9.16 -43.72 31.51
N LYS A 996 8.14 -44.40 30.99
CA LYS A 996 8.11 -45.87 30.93
C LYS A 996 9.28 -46.34 30.05
N SER A 997 10.11 -47.22 30.59
CA SER A 997 11.18 -47.88 29.84
C SER A 997 10.61 -49.03 29.01
N TYR A 998 11.12 -49.28 27.81
CA TYR A 998 10.79 -50.51 27.07
C TYR A 998 11.63 -51.70 27.52
N GLU A 999 12.73 -51.45 28.21
CA GLU A 999 13.64 -52.46 28.80
C GLU A 999 13.47 -52.51 30.33
N GLU A 1000 13.85 -53.63 30.94
CA GLU A 1000 13.94 -53.74 32.39
C GLU A 1000 15.02 -52.82 32.97
N VAL A 1001 14.64 -52.08 34.00
CA VAL A 1001 15.54 -51.14 34.69
C VAL A 1001 15.92 -51.74 36.05
N PHE A 1002 17.22 -51.93 36.26
CA PHE A 1002 17.77 -52.37 37.53
C PHE A 1002 18.25 -51.19 38.36
N LEU A 1003 18.02 -51.27 39.68
CA LEU A 1003 18.68 -50.44 40.66
C LEU A 1003 19.93 -51.19 41.17
N LEU A 1004 21.11 -50.60 41.04
CA LEU A 1004 22.40 -51.28 41.22
C LEU A 1004 22.94 -51.26 42.66
N LYS A 1005 22.28 -50.56 43.58
CA LYS A 1005 22.70 -50.42 44.99
C LYS A 1005 21.52 -50.61 45.93
N ASN A 1006 21.77 -51.22 47.08
CA ASN A 1006 20.76 -51.41 48.14
C ASN A 1006 20.67 -50.22 49.11
N GLU A 1007 19.79 -50.34 50.11
CA GLU A 1007 19.53 -49.31 51.14
C GLU A 1007 20.78 -48.90 51.94
N LYS A 1008 21.80 -49.76 52.01
CA LYS A 1008 23.09 -49.50 52.68
C LYS A 1008 24.15 -48.89 51.73
N GLY A 1009 23.80 -48.74 50.44
CA GLY A 1009 24.69 -48.26 49.39
C GLY A 1009 25.68 -49.31 48.86
N SER A 1010 25.50 -50.59 49.20
CA SER A 1010 26.31 -51.69 48.70
C SER A 1010 25.81 -52.16 47.32
N PRO A 1011 26.68 -52.67 46.42
CA PRO A 1011 26.28 -53.18 45.12
C PRO A 1011 25.27 -54.34 45.25
N GLU A 1012 24.09 -54.17 44.67
CA GLU A 1012 23.03 -55.18 44.62
C GLU A 1012 22.04 -54.82 43.51
N GLU A 1013 21.90 -55.69 42.52
CA GLU A 1013 20.97 -55.49 41.41
C GLU A 1013 19.55 -55.87 41.84
N SER A 1014 18.62 -54.92 41.78
CA SER A 1014 17.25 -55.09 42.23
C SER A 1014 16.26 -54.45 41.25
N ILE A 1015 15.24 -55.20 40.84
CA ILE A 1015 14.11 -54.66 40.09
C ILE A 1015 13.01 -54.27 41.06
N TYR A 1016 12.54 -53.03 40.90
CA TYR A 1016 11.37 -52.51 41.59
C TYR A 1016 10.27 -52.22 40.58
N VAL A 1017 9.03 -52.53 40.95
CA VAL A 1017 7.83 -52.16 40.20
C VAL A 1017 6.85 -51.43 41.11
N ARG A 1018 6.08 -50.53 40.52
CA ARG A 1018 4.96 -49.88 41.19
C ARG A 1018 3.80 -50.86 41.32
N ASN A 1019 3.31 -51.06 42.53
CA ASN A 1019 2.09 -51.78 42.82
C ASN A 1019 1.15 -50.84 43.59
N LEU A 1020 0.14 -50.30 42.92
CA LEU A 1020 -0.72 -49.22 43.40
C LEU A 1020 0.12 -48.04 43.94
N SER A 1021 0.05 -47.76 45.23
CA SER A 1021 0.77 -46.68 45.91
C SER A 1021 2.11 -47.11 46.54
N SER A 1022 2.64 -48.30 46.21
CA SER A 1022 3.88 -48.81 46.80
C SER A 1022 4.91 -49.28 45.77
N SER A 1023 6.20 -49.06 46.07
CA SER A 1023 7.32 -49.53 45.25
C SER A 1023 7.83 -50.87 45.82
N VAL A 1024 7.60 -51.97 45.10
CA VAL A 1024 7.83 -53.35 45.57
C VAL A 1024 9.01 -53.98 44.84
N LYS A 1025 9.91 -54.65 45.60
CA LYS A 1025 11.02 -55.42 45.04
C LYS A 1025 10.53 -56.75 44.49
N LEU A 1026 10.80 -57.04 43.23
CA LEU A 1026 10.46 -58.32 42.63
C LEU A 1026 11.50 -59.39 42.97
N LYS A 1027 11.03 -60.58 43.35
CA LYS A 1027 11.86 -61.76 43.64
C LYS A 1027 11.16 -63.03 43.12
N GLY A 1028 11.94 -64.07 42.82
CA GLY A 1028 11.42 -65.40 42.48
C GLY A 1028 10.47 -65.40 41.29
N ILE A 1029 9.28 -66.00 41.47
CA ILE A 1029 8.28 -66.23 40.40
C ILE A 1029 7.80 -64.90 39.79
N GLU A 1030 7.56 -63.87 40.60
CA GLU A 1030 7.02 -62.59 40.12
C GLU A 1030 8.04 -61.83 39.25
N LEU A 1031 9.33 -61.91 39.57
CA LEU A 1031 10.38 -61.38 38.71
C LEU A 1031 10.41 -62.09 37.35
N SER A 1032 10.31 -63.42 37.35
CA SER A 1032 10.29 -64.21 36.11
C SER A 1032 9.07 -63.87 35.24
N LYS A 1033 7.89 -63.68 35.84
CA LYS A 1033 6.69 -63.24 35.12
C LYS A 1033 6.86 -61.85 34.52
N PHE A 1034 7.40 -60.90 35.29
CA PHE A 1034 7.64 -59.53 34.82
C PHE A 1034 8.56 -59.50 33.60
N LEU A 1035 9.71 -60.18 33.65
CA LEU A 1035 10.67 -60.23 32.54
C LEU A 1035 10.06 -60.88 31.28
N LYS A 1036 9.31 -61.98 31.44
CA LYS A 1036 8.61 -62.62 30.31
C LYS A 1036 7.58 -61.71 29.65
N ASN A 1037 6.82 -60.96 30.44
CA ASN A 1037 5.84 -60.01 29.91
C ASN A 1037 6.52 -58.82 29.23
N ARG A 1038 7.61 -58.30 29.79
CA ARG A 1038 8.37 -57.19 29.20
C ARG A 1038 8.98 -57.57 27.85
N PHE A 1039 9.56 -58.76 27.76
CA PHE A 1039 10.10 -59.31 26.51
C PHE A 1039 9.00 -59.49 25.44
N ARG A 1040 7.78 -59.88 25.83
CA ARG A 1040 6.63 -59.95 24.91
C ARG A 1040 6.20 -58.55 24.43
N GLU A 1041 6.15 -57.55 25.31
CA GLU A 1041 5.82 -56.17 24.94
C GLU A 1041 6.84 -55.58 23.94
N GLN A 1042 8.13 -55.90 24.08
CA GLN A 1042 9.17 -55.49 23.14
C GLN A 1042 8.94 -56.06 21.73
N LEU A 1043 8.63 -57.36 21.64
CA LEU A 1043 8.38 -58.04 20.36
C LEU A 1043 7.17 -57.46 19.60
N ILE A 1044 6.10 -57.10 20.33
CA ILE A 1044 4.88 -56.53 19.73
C ILE A 1044 5.14 -55.11 19.21
N ASN A 1045 5.87 -54.28 19.95
CA ASN A 1045 6.17 -52.90 19.53
C ASN A 1045 7.12 -52.83 18.32
N THR A 1046 7.98 -53.84 18.10
CA THR A 1046 8.82 -53.94 16.88
C THR A 1046 8.07 -54.33 15.61
N THR A 1047 6.80 -54.75 15.70
CA THR A 1047 5.95 -55.09 14.54
C THR A 1047 4.97 -53.99 14.11
N GLU A 1048 4.81 -52.92 14.91
CA GLU A 1048 3.94 -51.76 14.61
C GLU A 1048 4.70 -50.48 14.21
N GLN A 1049 6.04 -50.52 14.17
CA GLN A 1049 6.91 -49.51 13.54
C GLN A 1049 7.33 -49.99 12.15
#